data_AF-A0A959YJK5-F1
#
_entry.id   AF-A0A959YJK5-F1
#
_cell.length_a   1.000
_cell.length_b   1.000
_cell.length_c   1.000
_cell.angle_alpha   90.00
_cell.angle_beta   90.00
_cell.angle_gamma   90.00
#
_symmetry.space_group_name_H-M   'P 1'
#
loop_
_entity.id
_entity.type
_entity.pdbx_description
1 polymer ?
#
loop_
_entity_poly.entity_id
_entity_poly.type
_entity_poly.pdbx_seq_one_letter_code
_entity_poly.pdbx_strand_id
1 'polypeptide(L)'
;MRESLLQKYKDEPIGFSDDNVPVAEKNTKEWNLRNAQALWSMHACGNTVQAITANDAKSGNNKWDYPTLDSYGEGTQDPEKYKQRILGKNPNNEDARKAYVNISWDNQSVLPRYEDSVLSLIRKSEPNIQPRGVDMTSFSERDRMKFWIKERQSNPFYNRMNERMGGEFVPSLPFQPADQQEIEMAESTTMELNHEISIKEAQELVLNHSEWDEVSFLVRRELFRKGITVCRVEFDHRTRKPRVTNIPADRALFPKSNRRDYDDADTFGHWDYMSIGRIKEMAGLETEDFARFAEDLKNNYGQDVTRAQRADDGTVDSHGGLNNDATVLVLFGERRSWNTEVRETTKFGSIYHTDLKMEGEKISKSRYEMWYKFCWVVGTDVMLQFGPVEHVYRNRKGRCKSSYIVQKVRNRSIVASAIPIIDEMEIASKKFQIGWAQAAPPGFVVNFRALQGITWDNQTISPFDVLQIYLQTGRLVVDVDMTDRRKATSFLVQDLPGGLKNLIADATATYNMHIEKLNSITGVTEPVLGTAPRPGQLNGVTEMAQEGATNRLENLFDAFGNVKKNIVDRIVRMIQSISMIEGEYEDMFYEMSQLRQHMIKLPARIAHYNYEMVMDQDFSPQMVAKLIGAAEASLSGRNAGDTTQLTYPDYLLVMSLIDKKRFKLAQAIMEYRLKVRAREAQQINMQNVQANADAQNQSLMTKGKMDENLIRVEGEEDRKGIQEKGRQDRQTQSQQQQNQE
;
A
#
# COMPACT_ATOMS: atom_id res chain seq x y z
N MET A 1 18.57 33.45 1.69
CA MET A 1 17.16 33.90 1.77
C MET A 1 16.38 33.14 2.84
N ARG A 2 16.17 31.83 2.72
CA ARG A 2 15.53 31.04 3.80
C ARG A 2 16.31 31.08 5.12
N GLU A 3 17.64 31.00 5.06
CA GLU A 3 18.50 30.94 6.26
C GLU A 3 18.47 32.20 7.13
N SER A 4 18.38 33.40 6.55
CA SER A 4 18.30 34.67 7.32
C SER A 4 16.98 34.79 8.07
N LEU A 5 15.87 34.44 7.42
CA LEU A 5 14.55 34.39 8.05
C LEU A 5 14.50 33.33 9.16
N LEU A 6 15.06 32.14 8.92
CA LEU A 6 15.14 31.10 9.95
C LEU A 6 15.98 31.57 11.15
N GLN A 7 17.08 32.26 10.92
CA GLN A 7 17.93 32.77 12.00
C GLN A 7 17.18 33.80 12.86
N LYS A 8 16.42 34.73 12.25
CA LYS A 8 15.56 35.70 12.96
C LYS A 8 14.60 35.03 13.95
N TYR A 9 13.83 34.04 13.49
CA TYR A 9 12.84 33.34 14.33
C TYR A 9 13.43 32.28 15.27
N LYS A 10 14.73 32.02 15.14
CA LYS A 10 15.51 31.19 16.06
C LYS A 10 16.09 32.02 17.21
N ASP A 11 16.52 33.25 16.92
CA ASP A 11 17.07 34.17 17.92
C ASP A 11 15.93 34.77 18.79
N GLU A 12 14.78 35.07 18.18
CA GLU A 12 13.58 35.55 18.87
C GLU A 12 12.41 34.58 18.68
N PRO A 13 12.31 33.51 19.49
CA PRO A 13 11.27 32.51 19.32
C PRO A 13 9.90 33.04 19.76
N ILE A 14 8.88 32.77 18.94
CA ILE A 14 7.50 33.23 19.18
C ILE A 14 6.65 32.04 19.62
N GLY A 15 5.90 32.23 20.71
CA GLY A 15 4.96 31.23 21.23
C GLY A 15 3.55 31.37 20.65
N PHE A 16 2.81 30.25 20.64
CA PHE A 16 1.41 30.19 20.23
C PHE A 16 0.52 31.13 21.06
N SER A 17 -0.58 31.57 20.45
CA SER A 17 -1.62 32.37 21.11
C SER A 17 -2.40 31.53 22.13
N ASP A 18 -3.06 32.17 23.10
CA ASP A 18 -3.92 31.47 24.05
C ASP A 18 -5.16 30.88 23.35
N ASP A 19 -5.52 29.65 23.72
CA ASP A 19 -6.67 28.91 23.22
C ASP A 19 -7.97 29.26 23.99
N ASN A 20 -7.90 29.91 25.16
CA ASN A 20 -9.07 30.23 26.00
C ASN A 20 -9.63 31.64 25.76
N VAL A 21 -9.48 32.17 24.55
CA VAL A 21 -10.05 33.47 24.14
C VAL A 21 -11.41 33.32 23.44
N PRO A 22 -12.26 34.37 23.39
CA PRO A 22 -13.53 34.33 22.66
C PRO A 22 -13.34 34.03 21.16
N VAL A 23 -14.36 33.42 20.53
CA VAL A 23 -14.31 33.05 19.10
C VAL A 23 -14.06 34.27 18.19
N ALA A 24 -14.59 35.43 18.55
CA ALA A 24 -14.36 36.68 17.83
C ALA A 24 -12.87 37.04 17.75
N GLU A 25 -12.12 36.85 18.84
CA GLU A 25 -10.68 37.12 18.89
C GLU A 25 -9.88 36.11 18.05
N LYS A 26 -10.28 34.84 18.03
CA LYS A 26 -9.64 33.81 17.17
C LYS A 26 -9.86 34.03 15.68
N ASN A 27 -10.90 34.78 15.32
CA ASN A 27 -11.17 35.16 13.94
C ASN A 27 -10.37 36.40 13.50
N THR A 28 -9.61 37.03 14.40
CA THR A 28 -8.80 38.20 14.07
C THR A 28 -7.50 37.83 13.35
N LYS A 29 -6.95 38.79 12.61
CA LYS A 29 -5.67 38.63 11.91
C LYS A 29 -4.53 38.40 12.91
N GLU A 30 -4.54 39.11 14.03
CA GLU A 30 -3.49 39.11 15.05
C GLU A 30 -3.32 37.73 15.68
N TRP A 31 -4.42 37.09 16.07
CA TRP A 31 -4.39 35.75 16.69
C TRP A 31 -3.84 34.69 15.72
N ASN A 32 -4.28 34.72 14.46
CA ASN A 32 -3.85 33.78 13.43
C ASN A 32 -2.40 34.02 12.97
N LEU A 33 -1.99 35.29 12.84
CA LEU A 33 -0.62 35.67 12.48
C LEU A 33 0.37 35.17 13.54
N ARG A 34 0.06 35.37 14.83
CA ARG A 34 0.91 34.88 15.92
C ARG A 34 1.05 33.35 15.91
N ASN A 35 -0.02 32.62 15.60
CA ASN A 35 0.04 31.16 15.46
C ASN A 35 0.86 30.71 14.25
N ALA A 36 0.78 31.43 13.12
CA ALA A 36 1.61 31.19 11.94
C ALA A 36 3.09 31.42 12.25
N GLN A 37 3.41 32.55 12.88
CA GLN A 37 4.76 32.89 13.33
C GLN A 37 5.30 31.88 14.35
N ALA A 38 4.46 31.39 15.28
CA ALA A 38 4.84 30.38 16.24
C ALA A 38 5.16 29.02 15.58
N LEU A 39 4.37 28.59 14.59
CA LEU A 39 4.66 27.38 13.82
C LEU A 39 6.00 27.52 13.06
N TRP A 40 6.25 28.67 12.45
CA TRP A 40 7.51 28.94 11.75
C TRP A 40 8.71 29.03 12.71
N SER A 41 8.53 29.64 13.87
CA SER A 41 9.56 29.69 14.92
C SER A 41 9.87 28.30 15.48
N MET A 42 8.85 27.45 15.66
CA MET A 42 9.04 26.04 16.02
C MET A 42 9.87 25.30 14.97
N HIS A 43 9.65 25.60 13.68
CA HIS A 43 10.46 25.06 12.59
C HIS A 43 11.91 25.55 12.64
N ALA A 44 12.12 26.86 12.79
CA ALA A 44 13.43 27.50 12.91
C ALA A 44 14.25 26.96 14.09
N CYS A 45 13.60 26.66 15.21
CA CYS A 45 14.23 26.07 16.39
C CYS A 45 14.52 24.56 16.27
N GLY A 46 14.09 23.91 15.18
CA GLY A 46 14.27 22.46 14.99
C GLY A 46 13.31 21.59 15.83
N ASN A 47 12.20 22.16 16.28
CA ASN A 47 11.18 21.49 17.09
C ASN A 47 10.05 20.87 16.24
N THR A 48 10.10 21.01 14.92
CA THR A 48 9.29 20.25 13.97
C THR A 48 9.90 18.89 13.64
N VAL A 49 9.11 17.98 13.04
CA VAL A 49 9.60 16.67 12.55
C VAL A 49 10.74 16.83 11.54
N GLN A 50 10.70 17.87 10.72
CA GLN A 50 11.88 18.40 10.03
C GLN A 50 12.67 19.30 10.98
N ALA A 51 13.75 18.81 11.58
CA ALA A 51 14.71 19.71 12.21
C ALA A 51 15.65 20.24 11.12
N ILE A 52 15.56 21.52 10.77
CA ILE A 52 16.55 22.21 9.89
C ILE A 52 17.98 22.03 10.43
N THR A 53 18.12 21.83 11.73
CA THR A 53 19.38 21.68 12.45
C THR A 53 19.82 20.23 12.67
N ALA A 54 19.35 19.27 11.86
CA ALA A 54 19.91 17.92 11.85
C ALA A 54 21.33 17.83 11.24
N ASN A 55 21.92 18.97 10.87
CA ASN A 55 23.37 19.14 10.68
C ASN A 55 24.05 19.74 11.92
N ASP A 56 23.54 19.51 13.13
CA ASP A 56 24.38 19.71 14.31
C ASP A 56 25.44 18.60 14.34
N ALA A 57 26.60 18.92 13.74
CA ALA A 57 27.82 18.13 13.78
C ALA A 57 28.23 17.74 15.22
N LYS A 58 27.68 18.40 16.26
CA LYS A 58 27.91 18.05 17.67
C LYS A 58 27.08 16.86 18.15
N SER A 59 25.95 16.54 17.51
CA SER A 59 25.04 15.48 17.99
C SER A 59 25.39 14.07 17.49
N GLY A 60 26.33 13.93 16.55
CA GLY A 60 26.81 12.63 16.04
C GLY A 60 25.75 11.75 15.36
N ASN A 61 24.49 12.22 15.28
CA ASN A 61 23.38 11.47 14.72
C ASN A 61 23.13 11.95 13.29
N ASN A 62 23.66 11.20 12.31
CA ASN A 62 23.27 11.31 10.90
C ASN A 62 21.76 10.99 10.76
N LYS A 63 20.90 11.99 10.99
CA LYS A 63 19.52 11.94 10.52
C LYS A 63 19.57 12.34 9.05
N TRP A 64 19.49 11.34 8.17
CA TRP A 64 19.46 11.53 6.73
C TRP A 64 18.38 12.54 6.36
N ASP A 65 18.79 13.59 5.66
CA ASP A 65 17.90 14.63 5.16
C ASP A 65 16.98 14.07 4.05
N TYR A 66 15.74 14.54 3.95
CA TYR A 66 14.77 14.04 2.96
C TYR A 66 15.25 14.19 1.50
N PRO A 67 15.87 15.31 1.09
CA PRO A 67 16.49 15.44 -0.23
C PRO A 67 17.62 14.43 -0.47
N THR A 68 18.35 14.04 0.57
CA THR A 68 19.35 12.98 0.45
C THR A 68 18.65 11.65 0.12
N LEU A 69 17.58 11.30 0.82
CA LEU A 69 16.80 10.10 0.53
C LEU A 69 16.20 10.11 -0.89
N ASP A 70 15.72 11.27 -1.35
CA ASP A 70 15.22 11.44 -2.71
C ASP A 70 16.33 11.21 -3.75
N SER A 71 17.53 11.74 -3.53
CA SER A 71 18.69 11.55 -4.41
C SER A 71 19.08 10.07 -4.53
N TYR A 72 19.04 9.29 -3.44
CA TYR A 72 19.28 7.83 -3.53
C TYR A 72 18.14 7.09 -4.25
N GLY A 73 16.89 7.52 -4.06
CA GLY A 73 15.75 6.98 -4.80
C GLY A 73 15.87 7.19 -6.30
N GLU A 74 16.43 8.33 -6.72
CA GLU A 74 16.69 8.67 -8.13
C GLU A 74 18.01 8.11 -8.68
N GLY A 75 18.93 7.68 -7.80
CA GLY A 75 20.29 7.27 -8.19
C GLY A 75 21.22 8.45 -8.51
N THR A 76 20.83 9.66 -8.12
CA THR A 76 21.55 10.92 -8.37
C THR A 76 22.40 11.37 -7.17
N GLN A 77 22.75 10.45 -6.26
CA GLN A 77 23.55 10.75 -5.08
C GLN A 77 24.91 11.38 -5.45
N ASP A 78 25.41 12.29 -4.60
CA ASP A 78 26.72 12.93 -4.82
C ASP A 78 27.86 11.88 -4.85
N PRO A 79 28.59 11.73 -5.97
CA PRO A 79 29.67 10.76 -6.10
C PRO A 79 30.94 11.15 -5.33
N GLU A 80 31.08 12.42 -4.92
CA GLU A 80 32.28 12.90 -4.22
C GLU A 80 32.50 12.17 -2.89
N LYS A 81 31.43 11.74 -2.22
CA LYS A 81 31.52 10.92 -0.99
C LYS A 81 32.28 9.60 -1.21
N TYR A 82 32.14 8.98 -2.38
CA TYR A 82 32.81 7.72 -2.72
C TYR A 82 34.28 7.98 -3.04
N LYS A 83 34.53 9.03 -3.81
CA LYS A 83 35.87 9.49 -4.15
C LYS A 83 36.71 9.81 -2.91
N GLN A 84 36.14 10.51 -1.93
CA GLN A 84 36.81 10.80 -0.66
C GLN A 84 37.11 9.54 0.17
N ARG A 85 36.21 8.55 0.17
CA ARG A 85 36.42 7.27 0.87
C ARG A 85 37.50 6.40 0.24
N ILE A 86 37.65 6.46 -1.09
CA ILE A 86 38.62 5.65 -1.84
C ILE A 86 40.00 6.32 -1.88
N LEU A 87 40.06 7.63 -2.17
CA LEU A 87 41.31 8.37 -2.37
C LEU A 87 41.88 8.98 -1.07
N GLY A 88 41.09 9.00 0.01
CA GLY A 88 41.45 9.62 1.29
C GLY A 88 41.30 11.15 1.29
N LYS A 89 41.21 11.74 2.48
CA LYS A 89 40.93 13.17 2.70
C LYS A 89 42.13 14.12 2.50
N ASN A 90 43.30 13.64 2.08
CA ASN A 90 44.51 14.45 2.15
C ASN A 90 44.53 15.54 1.03
N PRO A 91 44.53 16.85 1.36
CA PRO A 91 44.52 17.93 0.37
C PRO A 91 45.83 18.03 -0.42
N ASN A 92 46.95 17.58 0.16
CA ASN A 92 48.30 17.79 -0.38
C ASN A 92 48.76 16.71 -1.37
N ASN A 93 47.87 15.84 -1.82
CA ASN A 93 48.22 14.68 -2.65
C ASN A 93 47.53 14.75 -4.02
N GLU A 94 47.73 15.85 -4.73
CA GLU A 94 47.22 16.04 -6.11
C GLU A 94 47.74 14.98 -7.07
N ASP A 95 48.98 14.50 -6.86
CA ASP A 95 49.61 13.49 -7.72
C ASP A 95 49.06 12.08 -7.47
N ALA A 96 48.73 11.73 -6.21
CA ALA A 96 47.99 10.49 -5.93
C ALA A 96 46.59 10.54 -6.53
N ARG A 97 45.88 11.69 -6.46
CA ARG A 97 44.58 11.81 -7.14
C ARG A 97 44.73 11.53 -8.62
N LYS A 98 45.65 12.20 -9.34
CA LYS A 98 45.90 12.05 -10.78
C LYS A 98 46.17 10.61 -11.24
N ALA A 99 46.85 9.79 -10.43
CA ALA A 99 47.16 8.39 -10.77
C ALA A 99 45.94 7.42 -10.70
N TYR A 100 44.86 7.79 -10.00
CA TYR A 100 43.65 6.96 -9.87
C TYR A 100 42.48 7.41 -10.79
N VAL A 101 42.61 8.48 -11.61
CA VAL A 101 41.47 9.17 -12.27
C VAL A 101 41.18 8.74 -13.71
N ASN A 102 41.10 7.45 -14.02
CA ASN A 102 40.56 7.05 -15.32
C ASN A 102 39.41 6.03 -15.22
N ILE A 103 38.46 6.31 -14.32
CA ILE A 103 37.20 5.58 -14.20
C ILE A 103 36.03 6.56 -14.23
N SER A 104 34.87 6.14 -14.71
CA SER A 104 33.64 6.92 -14.52
C SER A 104 33.25 6.91 -13.04
N TRP A 105 32.89 8.08 -12.51
CA TRP A 105 32.38 8.25 -11.14
C TRP A 105 30.86 8.26 -11.07
N ASP A 106 30.17 8.04 -12.20
CA ASP A 106 28.71 8.02 -12.27
C ASP A 106 28.15 6.85 -11.45
N ASN A 107 27.01 7.06 -10.80
CA ASN A 107 26.35 6.04 -10.02
C ASN A 107 25.69 4.98 -10.93
N GLN A 108 25.60 3.75 -10.45
CA GLN A 108 24.95 2.64 -11.17
C GLN A 108 23.42 2.67 -11.07
N SER A 109 22.84 3.50 -10.20
CA SER A 109 21.40 3.72 -10.04
C SER A 109 20.59 2.41 -9.92
N VAL A 110 20.93 1.57 -8.95
CA VAL A 110 20.29 0.25 -8.74
C VAL A 110 18.88 0.39 -8.12
N LEU A 111 18.69 1.34 -7.21
CA LEU A 111 17.47 1.49 -6.40
C LEU A 111 16.18 1.86 -7.17
N PRO A 112 16.19 2.73 -8.22
CA PRO A 112 14.99 3.07 -8.99
C PRO A 112 14.19 1.85 -9.49
N ARG A 113 14.89 0.80 -9.98
CA ARG A 113 14.23 -0.43 -10.45
C ARG A 113 13.49 -1.17 -9.32
N TYR A 114 14.07 -1.17 -8.13
CA TYR A 114 13.43 -1.77 -6.94
C TYR A 114 12.25 -0.93 -6.47
N GLU A 115 12.39 0.40 -6.50
CA GLU A 115 11.32 1.34 -6.19
C GLU A 115 10.10 1.08 -7.08
N ASP A 116 10.27 1.09 -8.41
CA ASP A 116 9.17 0.86 -9.37
C ASP A 116 8.45 -0.47 -9.12
N SER A 117 9.22 -1.52 -8.79
CA SER A 117 8.68 -2.85 -8.53
C SER A 117 7.84 -2.89 -7.26
N VAL A 118 8.30 -2.25 -6.17
CA VAL A 118 7.55 -2.15 -4.91
C VAL A 118 6.31 -1.26 -5.08
N LEU A 119 6.44 -0.12 -5.76
CA LEU A 119 5.31 0.77 -6.04
C LEU A 119 4.22 0.07 -6.87
N SER A 120 4.61 -0.73 -7.86
CA SER A 120 3.71 -1.55 -8.66
C SER A 120 3.00 -2.61 -7.82
N LEU A 121 3.71 -3.26 -6.88
CA LEU A 121 3.11 -4.22 -5.97
C LEU A 121 2.06 -3.58 -5.05
N ILE A 122 2.37 -2.40 -4.48
CA ILE A 122 1.42 -1.65 -3.64
C ILE A 122 0.19 -1.22 -4.41
N ARG A 123 0.36 -0.78 -5.66
CA ARG A 123 -0.76 -0.43 -6.55
C ARG A 123 -1.68 -1.62 -6.81
N LYS A 124 -1.12 -2.82 -7.02
CA LYS A 124 -1.91 -4.05 -7.26
C LYS A 124 -2.69 -4.53 -6.03
N SER A 125 -2.17 -4.25 -4.83
CA SER A 125 -2.77 -4.63 -3.55
C SER A 125 -3.44 -3.43 -2.85
N GLU A 126 -3.80 -2.39 -3.59
CA GLU A 126 -4.43 -1.21 -3.03
C GLU A 126 -5.80 -1.57 -2.40
N PRO A 127 -6.02 -1.29 -1.11
CA PRO A 127 -7.25 -1.70 -0.45
C PRO A 127 -8.44 -0.90 -0.99
N ASN A 128 -9.57 -1.60 -1.16
CA ASN A 128 -10.85 -0.96 -1.41
C ASN A 128 -11.46 -0.52 -0.07
N ILE A 129 -11.84 0.75 0.03
CA ILE A 129 -12.35 1.34 1.28
C ILE A 129 -13.77 1.79 1.05
N GLN A 130 -14.67 1.24 1.87
CA GLN A 130 -16.11 1.39 1.71
C GLN A 130 -16.72 2.01 2.98
N PRO A 131 -17.51 3.08 2.84
CA PRO A 131 -18.23 3.69 3.96
C PRO A 131 -19.45 2.85 4.34
N ARG A 132 -19.51 2.39 5.59
CA ARG A 132 -20.61 1.59 6.14
C ARG A 132 -21.31 2.32 7.28
N GLY A 133 -22.62 2.48 7.22
CA GLY A 133 -23.45 3.05 8.28
C GLY A 133 -23.46 2.15 9.52
N VAL A 134 -23.10 2.73 10.67
CA VAL A 134 -23.03 2.06 11.98
C VAL A 134 -24.00 2.67 13.02
N ASP A 135 -24.83 3.61 12.60
CA ASP A 135 -25.87 4.20 13.45
C ASP A 135 -27.12 3.30 13.57
N MET A 136 -27.89 3.52 14.64
CA MET A 136 -29.14 2.79 14.91
C MET A 136 -30.15 2.92 13.76
N THR A 137 -30.14 4.06 13.08
CA THR A 137 -30.99 4.28 11.89
C THR A 137 -30.57 3.39 10.72
N SER A 138 -29.28 3.29 10.41
CA SER A 138 -28.77 2.32 9.41
C SER A 138 -29.10 0.88 9.79
N PHE A 139 -28.98 0.49 11.06
CA PHE A 139 -29.40 -0.86 11.50
C PHE A 139 -30.89 -1.10 11.23
N SER A 140 -31.75 -0.16 11.60
CA SER A 140 -33.20 -0.27 11.36
C SER A 140 -33.57 -0.33 9.88
N GLU A 141 -32.82 0.38 9.02
CA GLU A 141 -33.03 0.36 7.57
C GLU A 141 -32.58 -0.97 6.95
N ARG A 142 -31.48 -1.56 7.44
CA ARG A 142 -31.06 -2.92 7.04
C ARG A 142 -32.07 -3.96 7.47
N ASP A 143 -32.57 -3.87 8.70
CA ASP A 143 -33.63 -4.77 9.20
C ASP A 143 -34.89 -4.68 8.36
N ARG A 144 -35.33 -3.47 7.99
CA ARG A 144 -36.48 -3.28 7.08
C ARG A 144 -36.25 -3.92 5.72
N MET A 145 -35.07 -3.74 5.14
CA MET A 145 -34.70 -4.36 3.87
C MET A 145 -34.75 -5.90 3.97
N LYS A 146 -34.25 -6.45 5.08
CA LYS A 146 -34.32 -7.88 5.39
C LYS A 146 -35.76 -8.38 5.50
N PHE A 147 -36.62 -7.68 6.25
CA PHE A 147 -38.03 -8.04 6.34
C PHE A 147 -38.73 -8.00 4.98
N TRP A 148 -38.45 -6.99 4.16
CA TRP A 148 -39.02 -6.87 2.82
C TRP A 148 -38.60 -8.02 1.89
N ILE A 149 -37.33 -8.43 1.92
CA ILE A 149 -36.84 -9.59 1.15
C ILE A 149 -37.50 -10.88 1.63
N LYS A 150 -37.61 -11.10 2.95
CA LYS A 150 -38.29 -12.27 3.53
C LYS A 150 -39.77 -12.33 3.14
N GLU A 151 -40.47 -11.20 3.25
CA GLU A 151 -41.89 -11.09 2.91
C GLU A 151 -42.13 -11.38 1.42
N ARG A 152 -41.25 -10.88 0.54
CA ARG A 152 -41.30 -11.16 -0.91
C ARG A 152 -41.13 -12.65 -1.21
N GLN A 153 -40.27 -13.36 -0.48
CA GLN A 153 -40.04 -14.79 -0.67
C GLN A 153 -41.16 -15.67 -0.12
N SER A 154 -41.69 -15.30 1.04
CA SER A 154 -42.71 -16.10 1.74
C SER A 154 -44.12 -15.88 1.17
N ASN A 155 -44.38 -14.78 0.47
CA ASN A 155 -45.73 -14.43 0.03
C ASN A 155 -46.03 -14.90 -1.41
N PRO A 156 -46.93 -15.89 -1.61
CA PRO A 156 -47.31 -16.39 -2.93
C PRO A 156 -48.03 -15.35 -3.81
N PHE A 157 -48.48 -14.24 -3.23
CA PHE A 157 -49.12 -13.13 -3.95
C PHE A 157 -48.20 -12.50 -5.00
N TYR A 158 -46.93 -12.24 -4.66
CA TYR A 158 -45.98 -11.61 -5.57
C TYR A 158 -45.62 -12.50 -6.76
N ASN A 159 -45.48 -13.81 -6.54
CA ASN A 159 -45.23 -14.78 -7.62
C ASN A 159 -46.41 -14.84 -8.59
N ARG A 160 -47.64 -14.91 -8.07
CA ARG A 160 -48.87 -14.92 -8.88
C ARG A 160 -49.10 -13.62 -9.65
N MET A 161 -48.65 -12.48 -9.11
CA MET A 161 -48.79 -11.17 -9.74
C MET A 161 -47.81 -11.00 -10.91
N ASN A 162 -46.56 -11.47 -10.77
CA ASN A 162 -45.58 -11.49 -11.86
C ASN A 162 -45.99 -12.44 -13.00
N GLU A 163 -46.55 -13.61 -12.69
CA GLU A 163 -47.06 -14.56 -13.70
C GLU A 163 -48.23 -14.02 -14.52
N ARG A 164 -49.11 -13.22 -13.90
CA ARG A 164 -50.31 -12.67 -14.57
C ARG A 164 -50.06 -11.44 -15.41
N MET A 165 -49.03 -10.64 -15.09
CA MET A 165 -48.78 -9.34 -15.72
C MET A 165 -47.76 -9.39 -16.87
N GLY A 166 -47.18 -10.57 -17.16
CA GLY A 166 -46.30 -10.77 -18.33
C GLY A 166 -44.98 -9.99 -18.30
N GLY A 167 -44.58 -9.46 -17.14
CA GLY A 167 -43.35 -8.70 -16.94
C GLY A 167 -43.01 -8.49 -15.47
N GLU A 168 -41.75 -8.16 -15.17
CA GLU A 168 -41.28 -7.86 -13.81
C GLU A 168 -41.88 -6.52 -13.33
N PHE A 169 -43.01 -6.56 -12.62
CA PHE A 169 -43.57 -5.37 -11.95
C PHE A 169 -42.67 -4.86 -10.82
N VAL A 170 -41.74 -5.70 -10.36
CA VAL A 170 -40.88 -5.45 -9.20
C VAL A 170 -39.42 -5.53 -9.64
N PRO A 171 -38.58 -4.53 -9.34
CA PRO A 171 -37.15 -4.58 -9.65
C PRO A 171 -36.53 -5.92 -9.19
N SER A 172 -35.77 -6.56 -10.08
CA SER A 172 -35.05 -7.77 -9.75
C SER A 172 -34.06 -7.47 -8.61
N LEU A 173 -34.11 -8.29 -7.56
CA LEU A 173 -33.05 -8.26 -6.57
C LEU A 173 -31.77 -8.77 -7.25
N PRO A 174 -30.60 -8.18 -7.02
CA PRO A 174 -29.35 -8.66 -7.60
C PRO A 174 -28.99 -10.09 -7.15
N PHE A 175 -29.67 -10.61 -6.13
CA PHE A 175 -29.58 -11.96 -5.61
C PHE A 175 -30.95 -12.39 -5.07
N GLN A 176 -31.40 -13.59 -5.41
CA GLN A 176 -32.59 -14.21 -4.81
C GLN A 176 -32.11 -15.32 -3.86
N PRO A 177 -32.04 -15.05 -2.54
CA PRO A 177 -31.65 -16.06 -1.55
C PRO A 177 -32.60 -17.27 -1.61
N ALA A 178 -32.07 -18.48 -1.54
CA ALA A 178 -32.87 -19.70 -1.48
C ALA A 178 -33.35 -20.04 -0.06
N ASP A 179 -32.64 -19.56 0.97
CA ASP A 179 -32.91 -19.92 2.38
C ASP A 179 -32.56 -18.78 3.36
N GLN A 180 -33.09 -18.86 4.58
CA GLN A 180 -32.87 -17.92 5.69
C GLN A 180 -31.37 -17.72 6.00
N GLN A 181 -30.56 -18.78 5.85
CA GLN A 181 -29.11 -18.70 6.03
C GLN A 181 -28.44 -17.87 4.92
N GLU A 182 -28.93 -17.92 3.68
CA GLU A 182 -28.42 -17.07 2.60
C GLU A 182 -28.81 -15.61 2.75
N ILE A 183 -29.96 -15.32 3.37
CA ILE A 183 -30.36 -13.96 3.74
C ILE A 183 -29.38 -13.40 4.77
N GLU A 184 -29.02 -14.18 5.80
CA GLU A 184 -28.08 -13.77 6.84
C GLU A 184 -26.63 -13.63 6.31
N MET A 185 -26.23 -14.47 5.37
CA MET A 185 -24.94 -14.33 4.65
C MET A 185 -24.93 -13.10 3.72
N ALA A 186 -26.05 -12.82 3.05
CA ALA A 186 -26.20 -11.61 2.24
C ALA A 186 -26.31 -10.34 3.10
N GLU A 187 -26.79 -10.43 4.32
CA GLU A 187 -26.85 -9.31 5.28
C GLU A 187 -25.45 -8.91 5.77
N SER A 188 -24.60 -9.90 6.09
CA SER A 188 -23.24 -9.62 6.56
C SER A 188 -22.37 -8.97 5.49
N THR A 189 -22.68 -9.19 4.20
CA THR A 189 -21.78 -8.84 3.08
C THR A 189 -22.40 -7.98 1.96
N THR A 190 -23.73 -7.87 1.81
CA THR A 190 -24.38 -7.43 0.55
C THR A 190 -25.44 -6.35 0.70
N MET A 191 -26.06 -6.19 1.87
CA MET A 191 -27.10 -5.17 2.08
C MET A 191 -26.47 -3.78 2.27
N GLU A 192 -25.99 -3.23 1.15
CA GLU A 192 -25.64 -1.81 1.04
C GLU A 192 -26.94 -0.99 1.06
N LEU A 193 -27.02 -0.01 1.97
CA LEU A 193 -28.13 0.91 2.04
C LEU A 193 -28.01 1.95 0.91
N ASN A 194 -29.13 2.51 0.45
CA ASN A 194 -29.11 3.52 -0.62
C ASN A 194 -28.16 4.69 -0.31
N HIS A 195 -28.13 5.15 0.95
CA HIS A 195 -27.23 6.22 1.39
C HIS A 195 -25.75 5.79 1.45
N GLU A 196 -25.44 4.48 1.56
CA GLU A 196 -24.08 3.94 1.47
C GLU A 196 -23.63 3.88 0.01
N ILE A 197 -24.53 3.51 -0.90
CA ILE A 197 -24.29 3.51 -2.34
C ILE A 197 -24.00 4.93 -2.82
N SER A 198 -24.86 5.90 -2.48
CA SER A 198 -24.68 7.29 -2.93
C SER A 198 -23.38 7.92 -2.41
N ILE A 199 -23.00 7.67 -1.15
CA ILE A 199 -21.77 8.23 -0.60
C ILE A 199 -20.51 7.56 -1.17
N LYS A 200 -20.59 6.26 -1.51
CA LYS A 200 -19.52 5.53 -2.22
C LYS A 200 -19.30 6.09 -3.61
N GLU A 201 -20.37 6.35 -4.36
CA GLU A 201 -20.27 6.98 -5.68
C GLU A 201 -19.70 8.40 -5.56
N ALA A 202 -20.15 9.19 -4.59
CA ALA A 202 -19.62 10.54 -4.34
C ALA A 202 -18.12 10.51 -3.97
N GLN A 203 -17.69 9.55 -3.16
CA GLN A 203 -16.28 9.31 -2.83
C GLN A 203 -15.47 9.02 -4.10
N GLU A 204 -15.92 8.12 -4.97
CA GLU A 204 -15.23 7.80 -6.23
C GLU A 204 -15.08 9.03 -7.11
N LEU A 205 -16.13 9.86 -7.23
CA LEU A 205 -16.08 11.09 -8.02
C LEU A 205 -15.07 12.09 -7.46
N VAL A 206 -15.03 12.28 -6.14
CA VAL A 206 -14.04 13.18 -5.50
C VAL A 206 -12.61 12.67 -5.72
N LEU A 207 -12.38 11.36 -5.61
CA LEU A 207 -11.06 10.77 -5.87
C LEU A 207 -10.65 10.96 -7.34
N ASN A 208 -11.57 10.80 -8.29
CA ASN A 208 -11.31 11.06 -9.70
C ASN A 208 -11.03 12.55 -9.97
N HIS A 209 -11.79 13.47 -9.36
CA HIS A 209 -11.56 14.91 -9.48
C HIS A 209 -10.21 15.34 -8.90
N SER A 210 -9.74 14.62 -7.87
CA SER A 210 -8.45 14.87 -7.24
C SER A 210 -7.28 14.18 -7.93
N GLU A 211 -7.49 13.52 -9.08
CA GLU A 211 -6.46 12.76 -9.81
C GLU A 211 -5.76 11.75 -8.90
N TRP A 212 -6.56 10.94 -8.17
CA TRP A 212 -6.07 10.01 -7.15
C TRP A 212 -4.96 9.05 -7.66
N ASP A 213 -4.94 8.69 -8.93
CA ASP A 213 -3.87 7.86 -9.49
C ASP A 213 -2.48 8.51 -9.35
N GLU A 214 -2.37 9.81 -9.58
CA GLU A 214 -1.13 10.57 -9.40
C GLU A 214 -0.83 10.82 -7.92
N VAL A 215 -1.83 11.28 -7.17
CA VAL A 215 -1.69 11.52 -5.72
C VAL A 215 -1.25 10.24 -5.00
N SER A 216 -1.87 9.10 -5.33
CA SER A 216 -1.52 7.81 -4.75
C SER A 216 -0.11 7.36 -5.14
N PHE A 217 0.36 7.69 -6.35
CA PHE A 217 1.74 7.42 -6.75
C PHE A 217 2.73 8.20 -5.88
N LEU A 218 2.48 9.49 -5.68
CA LEU A 218 3.30 10.34 -4.81
C LEU A 218 3.30 9.82 -3.36
N VAL A 219 2.14 9.46 -2.82
CA VAL A 219 2.00 8.90 -1.47
C VAL A 219 2.81 7.61 -1.31
N ARG A 220 2.68 6.66 -2.25
CA ARG A 220 3.46 5.40 -2.21
C ARG A 220 4.96 5.67 -2.29
N ARG A 221 5.38 6.60 -3.15
CA ARG A 221 6.78 7.03 -3.32
C ARG A 221 7.35 7.62 -2.03
N GLU A 222 6.62 8.53 -1.39
CA GLU A 222 7.07 9.14 -0.13
C GLU A 222 7.16 8.13 1.01
N LEU A 223 6.19 7.21 1.12
CA LEU A 223 6.26 6.14 2.11
C LEU A 223 7.46 5.21 1.87
N PHE A 224 7.83 4.94 0.61
CA PHE A 224 9.01 4.14 0.26
C PHE A 224 10.32 4.87 0.58
N ARG A 225 10.46 6.12 0.11
CA ARG A 225 11.68 6.94 0.23
C ARG A 225 11.89 7.49 1.63
N LYS A 226 10.90 8.23 2.14
CA LYS A 226 10.97 9.04 3.37
C LYS A 226 10.37 8.32 4.58
N GLY A 227 9.53 7.30 4.37
CA GLY A 227 8.87 6.57 5.45
C GLY A 227 7.75 7.37 6.14
N ILE A 228 7.38 8.51 5.57
CA ILE A 228 6.30 9.37 6.02
C ILE A 228 5.68 10.00 4.78
N THR A 229 4.38 10.23 4.82
CA THR A 229 3.67 10.95 3.78
C THR A 229 2.69 11.92 4.42
N VAL A 230 2.43 13.02 3.73
CA VAL A 230 1.49 14.05 4.15
C VAL A 230 0.50 14.28 3.02
N CYS A 231 -0.78 14.16 3.32
CA CYS A 231 -1.85 14.55 2.40
C CYS A 231 -2.70 15.64 3.05
N ARG A 232 -3.34 16.45 2.23
CA ARG A 232 -4.33 17.43 2.67
C ARG A 232 -5.63 17.19 1.90
N VAL A 233 -6.74 17.22 2.62
CA VAL A 233 -8.08 17.21 2.02
C VAL A 233 -8.69 18.58 2.26
N GLU A 234 -8.77 19.40 1.21
CA GLU A 234 -9.27 20.76 1.30
C GLU A 234 -10.53 20.96 0.45
N PHE A 235 -11.33 21.96 0.79
CA PHE A 235 -12.46 22.37 -0.02
C PHE A 235 -11.98 23.41 -1.04
N ASP A 236 -12.09 23.11 -2.33
CA ASP A 236 -11.76 24.05 -3.40
C ASP A 236 -12.96 24.98 -3.64
N HIS A 237 -12.84 26.24 -3.25
CA HIS A 237 -13.90 27.25 -3.41
C HIS A 237 -14.31 27.49 -4.85
N ARG A 238 -13.41 27.25 -5.82
CA ARG A 238 -13.68 27.51 -7.25
C ARG A 238 -14.53 26.41 -7.86
N THR A 239 -14.19 25.16 -7.57
CA THR A 239 -14.94 23.99 -8.08
C THR A 239 -16.08 23.59 -7.14
N ARG A 240 -16.11 24.18 -5.93
CA ARG A 240 -16.94 23.83 -4.78
C ARG A 240 -16.75 22.40 -4.30
N LYS A 241 -15.66 21.71 -4.68
CA LYS A 241 -15.45 20.26 -4.42
C LYS A 241 -14.34 20.01 -3.41
N PRO A 242 -14.45 18.93 -2.61
CA PRO A 242 -13.29 18.40 -1.90
C PRO A 242 -12.19 18.02 -2.89
N ARG A 243 -10.94 18.37 -2.56
CA ARG A 243 -9.75 18.02 -3.32
C ARG A 243 -8.71 17.41 -2.39
N VAL A 244 -8.10 16.32 -2.85
CA VAL A 244 -6.96 15.69 -2.17
C VAL A 244 -5.67 16.15 -2.84
N THR A 245 -4.71 16.60 -2.04
CA THR A 245 -3.36 16.95 -2.51
C THR A 245 -2.31 16.24 -1.66
N ASN A 246 -1.25 15.75 -2.30
CA ASN A 246 -0.06 15.29 -1.57
C ASN A 246 0.82 16.51 -1.29
N ILE A 247 1.25 16.64 -0.03
CA ILE A 247 2.17 17.67 0.40
C ILE A 247 3.53 17.00 0.56
N PRO A 248 4.57 17.46 -0.17
CA PRO A 248 5.89 16.90 -0.04
C PRO A 248 6.36 16.96 1.42
N ALA A 249 6.81 15.82 1.95
CA ALA A 249 7.20 15.69 3.35
C ALA A 249 8.44 16.50 3.71
N ASP A 250 9.17 17.06 2.74
CA ASP A 250 10.26 18.06 2.83
C ASP A 250 9.77 19.50 3.00
N ARG A 251 8.46 19.75 2.83
CA ARG A 251 7.83 21.06 3.07
C ARG A 251 6.88 21.08 4.26
N ALA A 252 6.50 19.92 4.78
CA ALA A 252 5.54 19.81 5.85
C ALA A 252 6.11 20.12 7.25
N LEU A 253 5.32 20.84 8.06
CA LEU A 253 5.66 21.36 9.37
C LEU A 253 4.63 20.90 10.40
N PHE A 254 5.07 20.07 11.35
CA PHE A 254 4.23 19.60 12.45
C PHE A 254 5.11 19.21 13.65
N PRO A 255 4.55 19.24 14.87
CA PRO A 255 5.28 18.85 16.07
C PRO A 255 5.59 17.35 16.06
N LYS A 256 6.54 16.94 16.90
CA LYS A 256 6.81 15.53 17.14
C LYS A 256 5.60 14.88 17.81
N SER A 257 5.26 13.68 17.35
CA SER A 257 4.14 12.88 17.85
C SER A 257 4.65 11.54 18.38
N ASN A 258 3.94 10.99 19.36
CA ASN A 258 4.15 9.61 19.82
C ASN A 258 3.35 8.60 19.00
N ARG A 259 2.41 9.07 18.18
CA ARG A 259 1.57 8.25 17.30
C ARG A 259 2.09 8.27 15.87
N ARG A 260 1.71 7.25 15.09
CA ARG A 260 2.09 7.14 13.67
C ARG A 260 1.24 8.02 12.75
N ASP A 261 0.00 8.27 13.17
CA ASP A 261 -1.03 9.05 12.46
C ASP A 261 -1.01 10.54 12.83
N TYR A 262 -0.17 10.93 13.79
CA TYR A 262 -0.06 12.29 14.32
C TYR A 262 -1.40 12.87 14.82
N ASP A 263 -2.37 12.03 15.19
CA ASP A 263 -3.70 12.49 15.66
C ASP A 263 -3.63 13.28 16.99
N ASP A 264 -2.53 13.12 17.74
CA ASP A 264 -2.23 13.88 18.95
C ASP A 264 -1.68 15.28 18.67
N ALA A 265 -1.15 15.54 17.47
CA ALA A 265 -0.63 16.85 17.09
C ALA A 265 -1.75 17.91 17.07
N ASP A 266 -1.38 19.10 17.52
CA ASP A 266 -2.27 20.24 17.66
C ASP A 266 -2.10 21.28 16.55
N THR A 267 -1.06 21.14 15.73
CA THR A 267 -0.71 22.10 14.69
C THR A 267 -0.13 21.36 13.50
N PHE A 268 -0.60 21.69 12.31
CA PHE A 268 -0.08 21.19 11.05
C PHE A 268 0.18 22.37 10.11
N GLY A 269 1.11 22.20 9.19
CA GLY A 269 1.31 23.16 8.12
C GLY A 269 2.29 22.67 7.09
N HIS A 270 2.49 23.48 6.07
CA HIS A 270 3.52 23.32 5.06
C HIS A 270 3.86 24.67 4.48
N TRP A 271 5.07 24.80 3.96
CA TRP A 271 5.47 26.00 3.24
C TRP A 271 5.54 25.72 1.74
N ASP A 272 5.24 26.73 0.94
CA ASP A 272 5.43 26.67 -0.51
C ASP A 272 5.88 28.03 -1.07
N TYR A 273 6.41 28.02 -2.28
CA TYR A 273 6.74 29.24 -3.00
C TYR A 273 5.55 29.70 -3.84
N MET A 274 5.14 30.95 -3.67
CA MET A 274 4.03 31.54 -4.41
C MET A 274 4.49 32.79 -5.14
N SER A 275 4.01 32.99 -6.37
CA SER A 275 4.30 34.20 -7.13
C SER A 275 3.60 35.42 -6.50
N ILE A 276 4.24 36.58 -6.60
CA ILE A 276 3.69 37.83 -6.09
C ILE A 276 2.36 38.18 -6.77
N GLY A 277 2.21 37.87 -8.06
CA GLY A 277 0.94 38.07 -8.78
C GLY A 277 -0.23 37.34 -8.11
N ARG A 278 -0.04 36.06 -7.76
CA ARG A 278 -1.07 35.27 -7.08
C ARG A 278 -1.36 35.76 -5.67
N ILE A 279 -0.34 36.27 -4.97
CA ILE A 279 -0.53 36.87 -3.64
C ILE A 279 -1.40 38.12 -3.72
N LYS A 280 -1.18 38.98 -4.71
CA LYS A 280 -2.04 40.18 -4.92
C LYS A 280 -3.49 39.79 -5.13
N GLU A 281 -3.75 38.80 -5.99
CA GLU A 281 -5.10 38.29 -6.25
C GLU A 281 -5.76 37.70 -5.00
N MET A 282 -5.02 36.91 -4.22
CA MET A 282 -5.56 36.22 -3.05
C MET A 282 -5.77 37.14 -1.84
N ALA A 283 -4.86 38.10 -1.63
CA ALA A 283 -4.92 39.00 -0.48
C ALA A 283 -5.79 40.24 -0.71
N GLY A 284 -6.13 40.56 -1.97
CA GLY A 284 -6.92 41.75 -2.29
C GLY A 284 -6.27 43.05 -1.79
N LEU A 285 -4.93 43.13 -1.83
CA LEU A 285 -4.18 44.26 -1.26
C LEU A 285 -4.49 45.56 -2.02
N GLU A 286 -4.88 46.60 -1.29
CA GLU A 286 -4.94 47.96 -1.84
C GLU A 286 -3.53 48.54 -2.06
N THR A 287 -3.44 49.64 -2.81
CA THR A 287 -2.17 50.23 -3.28
C THR A 287 -1.19 50.59 -2.15
N GLU A 288 -1.71 51.03 -0.99
CA GLU A 288 -0.88 51.41 0.18
C GLU A 288 -0.35 50.18 0.94
N ASP A 289 -1.18 49.15 1.15
CA ASP A 289 -0.76 47.90 1.80
C ASP A 289 0.26 47.13 0.95
N PHE A 290 0.15 47.26 -0.38
CA PHE A 290 1.14 46.71 -1.29
C PHE A 290 2.52 47.40 -1.17
N ALA A 291 2.57 48.72 -0.88
CA ALA A 291 3.84 49.42 -0.70
C ALA A 291 4.59 48.95 0.56
N ARG A 292 3.87 48.72 1.67
CA ARG A 292 4.44 48.13 2.89
C ARG A 292 4.91 46.69 2.66
N PHE A 293 4.10 45.89 1.97
CA PHE A 293 4.47 44.55 1.57
C PHE A 293 5.73 44.53 0.67
N ALA A 294 5.83 45.46 -0.28
CA ALA A 294 6.99 45.62 -1.14
C ALA A 294 8.28 45.95 -0.36
N GLU A 295 8.17 46.80 0.66
CA GLU A 295 9.27 47.13 1.56
C GLU A 295 9.69 45.91 2.41
N ASP A 296 8.72 45.17 2.96
CA ASP A 296 9.00 43.93 3.70
C ASP A 296 9.69 42.88 2.82
N LEU A 297 9.28 42.75 1.55
CA LEU A 297 9.93 41.86 0.60
C LEU A 297 11.37 42.28 0.31
N LYS A 298 11.61 43.58 0.14
CA LYS A 298 12.96 44.10 -0.04
C LYS A 298 13.83 43.84 1.17
N ASN A 299 13.33 44.08 2.38
CA ASN A 299 14.08 43.93 3.63
C ASN A 299 14.36 42.45 3.97
N ASN A 300 13.36 41.58 3.84
CA ASN A 300 13.49 40.18 4.26
C ASN A 300 14.04 39.25 3.16
N TYR A 301 13.71 39.53 1.90
CA TYR A 301 14.07 38.67 0.76
C TYR A 301 15.10 39.31 -0.17
N GLY A 302 15.43 40.60 -0.02
CA GLY A 302 16.31 41.32 -0.94
C GLY A 302 15.69 41.55 -2.32
N GLN A 303 14.38 41.31 -2.47
CA GLN A 303 13.66 41.44 -3.74
C GLN A 303 13.10 42.87 -3.86
N ASP A 304 13.64 43.66 -4.79
CA ASP A 304 13.12 45.00 -5.04
C ASP A 304 11.94 44.96 -6.03
N VAL A 305 10.74 44.94 -5.48
CA VAL A 305 9.48 44.90 -6.23
C VAL A 305 8.89 46.29 -6.48
N THR A 306 9.56 47.38 -6.05
CA THR A 306 9.11 48.76 -6.31
C THR A 306 9.10 49.10 -7.80
N ARG A 307 9.91 48.42 -8.63
CA ARG A 307 9.82 48.52 -10.09
C ARG A 307 8.49 48.00 -10.67
N ALA A 308 7.83 47.07 -9.96
CA ALA A 308 6.53 46.53 -10.40
C ALA A 308 5.39 47.55 -10.26
N GLN A 309 5.53 48.58 -9.39
CA GLN A 309 4.56 49.68 -9.29
C GLN A 309 4.55 50.58 -10.53
N ARG A 310 5.65 50.66 -11.29
CA ARG A 310 5.73 51.52 -12.48
C ARG A 310 5.15 50.88 -13.75
N ALA A 311 4.82 49.59 -13.71
CA ALA A 311 4.38 48.82 -14.87
C ALA A 311 2.86 48.86 -15.11
N ASP A 312 2.05 49.25 -14.11
CA ASP A 312 0.61 49.47 -14.31
C ASP A 312 0.32 50.72 -15.19
N ASP A 313 1.31 51.60 -15.38
CA ASP A 313 1.24 52.77 -16.29
C ASP A 313 1.56 52.42 -17.76
N GLY A 314 1.56 51.14 -18.13
CA GLY A 314 1.60 50.71 -19.54
C GLY A 314 2.97 50.83 -20.25
N THR A 315 4.06 51.14 -19.54
CA THR A 315 5.41 51.09 -20.11
C THR A 315 6.08 49.76 -19.81
N VAL A 316 6.00 48.84 -20.77
CA VAL A 316 6.85 47.65 -20.83
C VAL A 316 8.30 48.11 -20.98
N ASP A 317 9.16 47.81 -20.01
CA ASP A 317 10.58 48.07 -20.16
C ASP A 317 11.19 47.14 -21.23
N SER A 318 12.31 47.56 -21.80
CA SER A 318 13.05 46.82 -22.84
C SER A 318 13.69 45.51 -22.36
N HIS A 319 13.40 45.06 -21.13
CA HIS A 319 13.84 43.79 -20.55
C HIS A 319 12.68 42.84 -20.19
N GLY A 320 11.43 43.21 -20.47
CA GLY A 320 10.35 42.27 -20.80
C GLY A 320 10.03 41.18 -19.76
N GLY A 321 10.16 41.46 -18.47
CA GLY A 321 9.77 40.53 -17.41
C GLY A 321 9.00 41.23 -16.30
N LEU A 322 7.69 40.98 -16.22
CA LEU A 322 6.86 41.41 -15.10
C LEU A 322 7.46 40.85 -13.80
N ASN A 323 7.79 41.72 -12.85
CA ASN A 323 8.28 41.35 -11.50
C ASN A 323 7.22 40.56 -10.66
N ASN A 324 6.06 40.22 -11.25
CA ASN A 324 5.01 39.42 -10.64
C ASN A 324 5.36 37.92 -10.56
N ASP A 325 6.33 37.45 -11.36
CA ASP A 325 6.81 36.05 -11.35
C ASP A 325 7.80 35.76 -10.22
N ALA A 326 8.31 36.80 -9.54
CA ALA A 326 9.12 36.62 -8.35
C ALA A 326 8.31 35.82 -7.30
N THR A 327 8.95 34.80 -6.72
CA THR A 327 8.31 33.93 -5.75
C THR A 327 8.77 34.25 -4.34
N VAL A 328 7.84 34.12 -3.41
CA VAL A 328 8.05 34.36 -1.98
C VAL A 328 7.53 33.17 -1.19
N LEU A 329 8.07 33.01 0.01
CA LEU A 329 7.74 31.88 0.87
C LEU A 329 6.41 32.12 1.59
N VAL A 330 5.45 31.21 1.42
CA VAL A 330 4.14 31.26 2.06
C VAL A 330 3.95 30.03 2.93
N LEU A 331 3.52 30.26 4.17
CA LEU A 331 3.20 29.23 5.14
C LEU A 331 1.69 29.00 5.17
N PHE A 332 1.28 27.78 4.90
CA PHE A 332 -0.08 27.29 5.12
C PHE A 332 -0.11 26.45 6.39
N GLY A 333 -1.12 26.61 7.22
CA GLY A 333 -1.25 25.79 8.41
C GLY A 333 -2.63 25.81 9.04
N GLU A 334 -2.78 24.90 10.00
CA GLU A 334 -3.97 24.71 10.80
C GLU A 334 -3.57 24.51 12.25
N ARG A 335 -4.24 25.23 13.16
CA ARG A 335 -4.06 25.10 14.61
C ARG A 335 -5.36 24.61 15.24
N ARG A 336 -5.26 23.58 16.07
CA ARG A 336 -6.35 23.11 16.92
C ARG A 336 -6.54 24.08 18.07
N SER A 337 -7.77 24.51 18.27
CA SER A 337 -8.19 25.31 19.40
C SER A 337 -9.55 24.84 19.91
N TRP A 338 -10.00 25.43 21.01
CA TRP A 338 -11.26 25.07 21.64
C TRP A 338 -12.19 26.26 21.71
N ASN A 339 -13.39 26.12 21.18
CA ASN A 339 -14.41 27.15 21.27
C ASN A 339 -15.35 26.83 22.42
N THR A 340 -15.86 27.87 23.07
CA THR A 340 -16.85 27.74 24.13
C THR A 340 -18.11 28.48 23.69
N GLU A 341 -19.19 27.72 23.56
CA GLU A 341 -20.54 28.24 23.35
C GLU A 341 -21.20 28.45 24.71
N VAL A 342 -21.68 29.66 24.96
CA VAL A 342 -22.47 30.00 26.14
C VAL A 342 -23.92 30.07 25.70
N ARG A 343 -24.74 29.15 26.19
CA ARG A 343 -26.15 29.01 25.82
C ARG A 343 -27.04 29.30 27.02
N GLU A 344 -27.90 30.30 26.89
CA GLU A 344 -28.96 30.59 27.85
C GLU A 344 -30.28 29.94 27.39
N THR A 345 -30.89 29.14 28.27
CA THR A 345 -32.17 28.48 28.00
C THR A 345 -33.32 29.36 28.47
N THR A 346 -34.08 29.91 27.52
CA THR A 346 -35.29 30.70 27.76
C THR A 346 -36.55 29.88 27.49
N LYS A 347 -37.72 30.39 27.90
CA LYS A 347 -39.02 29.73 27.64
C LYS A 347 -39.34 29.60 26.14
N PHE A 348 -38.72 30.42 25.28
CA PHE A 348 -38.99 30.49 23.83
C PHE A 348 -37.89 29.86 22.97
N GLY A 349 -36.86 29.28 23.58
CA GLY A 349 -35.73 28.72 22.87
C GLY A 349 -34.41 29.07 23.53
N SER A 350 -33.32 29.01 22.77
CA SER A 350 -31.97 29.19 23.31
C SER A 350 -31.26 30.35 22.66
N ILE A 351 -30.66 31.19 23.51
CA ILE A 351 -29.89 32.37 23.11
C ILE A 351 -28.41 32.03 23.28
N TYR A 352 -27.60 32.37 22.28
CA TYR A 352 -26.15 32.17 22.32
C TYR A 352 -25.46 33.48 22.66
N HIS A 353 -24.55 33.45 23.63
CA HIS A 353 -23.82 34.60 24.14
C HIS A 353 -22.33 34.48 23.82
N THR A 354 -21.68 35.63 23.60
CA THR A 354 -20.24 35.72 23.30
C THR A 354 -19.39 35.87 24.56
N ASP A 355 -19.99 36.32 25.67
CA ASP A 355 -19.30 36.53 26.93
C ASP A 355 -19.10 35.21 27.69
N LEU A 356 -17.85 34.76 27.73
CA LEU A 356 -17.42 33.54 28.41
C LEU A 356 -17.58 33.61 29.94
N LYS A 357 -17.71 34.81 30.52
CA LYS A 357 -17.82 35.01 31.98
C LYS A 357 -19.25 34.98 32.51
N MET A 358 -20.27 34.89 31.64
CA MET A 358 -21.65 34.80 32.10
C MET A 358 -21.89 33.53 32.94
N GLU A 359 -22.57 33.69 34.06
CA GLU A 359 -22.92 32.62 35.00
C GLU A 359 -24.39 32.75 35.42
N GLY A 360 -25.07 31.61 35.58
CA GLY A 360 -26.48 31.56 36.00
C GLY A 360 -27.10 30.18 35.81
N GLU A 361 -28.20 29.89 36.50
CA GLU A 361 -28.84 28.56 36.52
C GLU A 361 -29.34 28.08 35.14
N LYS A 362 -29.63 29.03 34.23
CA LYS A 362 -30.10 28.74 32.86
C LYS A 362 -29.01 28.80 31.81
N ILE A 363 -27.77 29.06 32.22
CA ILE A 363 -26.62 29.20 31.33
C ILE A 363 -25.85 27.87 31.31
N SER A 364 -25.71 27.31 30.13
CA SER A 364 -24.89 26.13 29.86
C SER A 364 -23.68 26.53 29.02
N LYS A 365 -22.49 26.08 29.42
CA LYS A 365 -21.26 26.28 28.64
C LYS A 365 -20.86 24.95 28.00
N SER A 366 -20.79 24.93 26.68
CA SER A 366 -20.34 23.77 25.92
C SER A 366 -19.01 24.08 25.24
N ARG A 367 -17.99 23.28 25.51
CA ARG A 367 -16.69 23.40 24.86
C ARG A 367 -16.61 22.39 23.71
N TYR A 368 -16.29 22.86 22.51
CA TYR A 368 -16.08 22.01 21.35
C TYR A 368 -14.76 22.34 20.65
N GLU A 369 -14.25 21.36 19.92
CA GLU A 369 -12.96 21.45 19.25
C GLU A 369 -13.14 22.09 17.86
N MET A 370 -12.20 22.95 17.46
CA MET A 370 -12.19 23.60 16.16
C MET A 370 -10.76 23.75 15.62
N TRP A 371 -10.59 23.58 14.31
CA TRP A 371 -9.34 23.91 13.62
C TRP A 371 -9.45 25.29 12.98
N TYR A 372 -8.38 26.07 13.11
CA TYR A 372 -8.24 27.39 12.52
C TYR A 372 -7.15 27.35 11.46
N LYS A 373 -7.50 27.69 10.21
CA LYS A 373 -6.55 27.80 9.09
C LYS A 373 -5.87 29.16 9.11
N PHE A 374 -4.62 29.18 8.68
CA PHE A 374 -3.86 30.39 8.45
C PHE A 374 -2.95 30.20 7.21
N CYS A 375 -2.85 31.24 6.41
CA CYS A 375 -1.98 31.33 5.23
C CYS A 375 -1.24 32.66 5.30
N TRP A 376 0.06 32.60 5.51
CA TRP A 376 0.91 33.73 5.90
C TRP A 376 2.09 33.88 4.96
N VAL A 377 2.37 35.09 4.48
CA VAL A 377 3.62 35.36 3.74
C VAL A 377 4.74 35.59 4.75
N VAL A 378 5.71 34.67 4.78
CA VAL A 378 6.71 34.58 5.85
C VAL A 378 7.53 35.88 5.94
N GLY A 379 7.77 36.35 7.16
CA GLY A 379 8.53 37.58 7.40
C GLY A 379 7.76 38.89 7.20
N THR A 380 6.52 38.84 6.74
CA THR A 380 5.65 40.04 6.55
C THR A 380 4.45 40.01 7.51
N ASP A 381 3.66 41.08 7.55
CA ASP A 381 2.38 41.09 8.26
C ASP A 381 1.18 40.66 7.38
N VAL A 382 1.40 40.14 6.18
CA VAL A 382 0.33 39.80 5.23
C VAL A 382 -0.20 38.38 5.46
N MET A 383 -1.51 38.28 5.71
CA MET A 383 -2.27 37.02 5.84
C MET A 383 -3.18 36.88 4.62
N LEU A 384 -2.99 35.83 3.82
CA LEU A 384 -3.80 35.57 2.61
C LEU A 384 -5.16 34.97 2.96
N GLN A 385 -5.18 34.07 3.94
CA GLN A 385 -6.38 33.39 4.42
C GLN A 385 -6.23 33.12 5.91
N PHE A 386 -7.28 33.35 6.69
CA PHE A 386 -7.30 33.04 8.12
C PHE A 386 -8.72 32.77 8.60
N GLY A 387 -8.85 32.11 9.75
CA GLY A 387 -10.14 31.85 10.39
C GLY A 387 -10.45 30.36 10.54
N PRO A 388 -11.70 30.00 10.90
CA PRO A 388 -12.08 28.61 11.09
C PRO A 388 -11.96 27.81 9.79
N VAL A 389 -11.51 26.56 9.89
CA VAL A 389 -11.55 25.62 8.76
C VAL A 389 -13.02 25.37 8.40
N GLU A 390 -13.33 25.40 7.11
CA GLU A 390 -14.68 25.18 6.61
C GLU A 390 -15.01 23.68 6.55
N HIS A 391 -16.31 23.35 6.62
CA HIS A 391 -16.82 21.98 6.50
C HIS A 391 -16.19 20.95 7.45
N VAL A 392 -15.75 21.41 8.63
CA VAL A 392 -15.21 20.54 9.67
C VAL A 392 -16.32 19.73 10.30
N TYR A 393 -16.39 18.46 9.94
CA TYR A 393 -17.27 17.50 10.61
C TYR A 393 -16.74 17.20 12.03
N ARG A 394 -17.65 17.24 13.00
CA ARG A 394 -17.38 16.85 14.39
C ARG A 394 -17.99 15.50 14.66
N ASN A 395 -17.24 14.63 15.32
CA ASN A 395 -17.85 13.41 15.84
C ASN A 395 -18.85 13.73 16.96
N ARG A 396 -19.67 12.75 17.38
CA ARG A 396 -20.63 12.90 18.48
C ARG A 396 -20.00 13.38 19.81
N LYS A 397 -18.69 13.19 20.00
CA LYS A 397 -17.92 13.64 21.18
C LYS A 397 -17.37 15.06 21.03
N GLY A 398 -17.71 15.78 19.95
CA GLY A 398 -17.23 17.14 19.69
C GLY A 398 -15.78 17.24 19.21
N ARG A 399 -15.12 16.10 18.90
CA ARG A 399 -13.76 16.11 18.35
C ARG A 399 -13.79 16.36 16.85
N CYS A 400 -12.84 17.18 16.41
CA CYS A 400 -12.65 17.52 15.02
C CYS A 400 -11.25 17.09 14.56
N LYS A 401 -11.14 16.69 13.30
CA LYS A 401 -9.84 16.32 12.73
C LYS A 401 -9.37 17.43 11.77
N SER A 402 -8.06 17.69 11.73
CA SER A 402 -7.42 18.64 10.79
C SER A 402 -7.65 18.25 9.34
N SER A 403 -7.48 19.12 8.35
CA SER A 403 -7.45 18.72 6.93
C SER A 403 -6.22 17.88 6.58
N TYR A 404 -5.14 17.99 7.36
CA TYR A 404 -3.88 17.27 7.14
C TYR A 404 -3.96 15.82 7.61
N ILE A 405 -3.39 14.91 6.82
CA ILE A 405 -3.27 13.49 7.09
C ILE A 405 -1.79 13.18 7.04
N VAL A 406 -1.24 12.76 8.18
CA VAL A 406 0.15 12.33 8.25
C VAL A 406 0.13 10.85 8.60
N GLN A 407 0.96 10.07 7.91
CA GLN A 407 1.18 8.68 8.31
C GLN A 407 2.66 8.35 8.19
N LYS A 408 3.20 7.78 9.26
CA LYS A 408 4.56 7.25 9.32
C LYS A 408 4.57 5.72 9.28
N VAL A 409 5.53 5.14 8.57
CA VAL A 409 5.82 3.70 8.62
C VAL A 409 6.41 3.33 10.00
N ARG A 410 6.22 2.08 10.43
CA ARG A 410 6.64 1.64 11.78
C ARG A 410 8.17 1.67 11.96
N ASN A 411 8.88 1.26 10.92
CA ASN A 411 10.34 1.13 10.92
C ASN A 411 10.99 2.31 10.18
N ARG A 412 12.29 2.21 9.93
CA ARG A 412 13.00 3.12 9.03
C ARG A 412 12.50 2.96 7.60
N SER A 413 12.57 4.01 6.78
CA SER A 413 12.22 3.91 5.35
C SER A 413 13.10 2.89 4.62
N ILE A 414 12.58 2.32 3.53
CA ILE A 414 13.29 1.29 2.75
C ILE A 414 14.57 1.89 2.17
N VAL A 415 14.48 3.09 1.58
CA VAL A 415 15.64 3.79 1.02
C VAL A 415 16.68 4.06 2.10
N ALA A 416 16.29 4.59 3.26
CA ALA A 416 17.24 4.87 4.31
C ALA A 416 17.92 3.59 4.84
N SER A 417 17.22 2.45 4.81
CA SER A 417 17.80 1.14 5.16
C SER A 417 18.71 0.58 4.05
N ALA A 418 18.45 0.93 2.78
CA ALA A 418 19.24 0.52 1.63
C ALA A 418 20.54 1.33 1.44
N ILE A 419 20.61 2.58 1.93
CA ILE A 419 21.79 3.47 1.77
C ILE A 419 23.14 2.79 2.06
N PRO A 420 23.34 2.11 3.22
CA PRO A 420 24.63 1.49 3.52
C PRO A 420 25.03 0.42 2.49
N ILE A 421 24.05 -0.35 2.01
CA ILE A 421 24.27 -1.41 1.03
C ILE A 421 24.61 -0.79 -0.33
N ILE A 422 23.86 0.22 -0.76
CA ILE A 422 24.10 0.94 -2.02
C ILE A 422 25.49 1.57 -2.00
N ASP A 423 25.87 2.21 -0.90
CA ASP A 423 27.20 2.78 -0.74
C ASP A 423 28.32 1.75 -0.85
N GLU A 424 28.14 0.57 -0.23
CA GLU A 424 29.10 -0.54 -0.33
C GLU A 424 29.17 -1.10 -1.75
N MET A 425 28.03 -1.23 -2.46
CA MET A 425 27.98 -1.66 -3.86
C MET A 425 28.72 -0.70 -4.78
N GLU A 426 28.49 0.61 -4.63
CA GLU A 426 29.19 1.63 -5.42
C GLU A 426 30.69 1.59 -5.15
N ILE A 427 31.11 1.52 -3.88
CA ILE A 427 32.53 1.42 -3.53
C ILE A 427 33.16 0.14 -4.10
N ALA A 428 32.47 -1.01 -4.02
CA ALA A 428 32.95 -2.27 -4.57
C ALA A 428 33.11 -2.19 -6.09
N SER A 429 32.13 -1.61 -6.79
CA SER A 429 32.16 -1.39 -8.23
C SER A 429 33.32 -0.47 -8.64
N LYS A 430 33.50 0.67 -7.96
CA LYS A 430 34.62 1.58 -8.24
C LYS A 430 35.98 0.94 -7.95
N LYS A 431 36.12 0.19 -6.85
CA LYS A 431 37.35 -0.57 -6.55
C LYS A 431 37.65 -1.62 -7.61
N PHE A 432 36.62 -2.29 -8.11
CA PHE A 432 36.75 -3.23 -9.22
C PHE A 432 37.23 -2.52 -10.49
N GLN A 433 36.63 -1.37 -10.86
CA GLN A 433 37.06 -0.58 -12.02
C GLN A 433 38.50 -0.09 -11.89
N ILE A 434 38.91 0.38 -10.70
CA ILE A 434 40.30 0.80 -10.44
C ILE A 434 41.24 -0.39 -10.57
N GLY A 435 40.93 -1.51 -9.91
CA GLY A 435 41.76 -2.70 -9.97
C GLY A 435 41.82 -3.31 -11.36
N TRP A 436 40.75 -3.20 -12.16
CA TRP A 436 40.74 -3.58 -13.58
C TRP A 436 41.65 -2.67 -14.41
N ALA A 437 41.56 -1.35 -14.23
CA ALA A 437 42.39 -0.39 -14.93
C ALA A 437 43.89 -0.50 -14.56
N GLN A 438 44.19 -0.89 -13.31
CA GLN A 438 45.54 -1.06 -12.78
C GLN A 438 46.08 -2.49 -12.91
N ALA A 439 45.27 -3.45 -13.33
CA ALA A 439 45.70 -4.83 -13.39
C ALA A 439 46.83 -5.00 -14.41
N ALA A 440 47.96 -5.50 -13.93
CA ALA A 440 49.02 -5.93 -14.81
C ALA A 440 48.53 -7.13 -15.65
N PRO A 441 48.82 -7.15 -16.97
CA PRO A 441 48.55 -8.32 -17.78
C PRO A 441 49.30 -9.53 -17.20
N PRO A 442 48.75 -10.75 -17.35
CA PRO A 442 49.47 -11.96 -16.97
C PRO A 442 50.81 -12.00 -17.72
N GLY A 443 51.87 -12.28 -16.98
CA GLY A 443 53.23 -12.29 -17.50
C GLY A 443 54.03 -13.42 -16.90
N PHE A 444 55.34 -13.40 -17.09
CA PHE A 444 56.23 -14.42 -16.57
C PHE A 444 57.52 -13.76 -16.06
N VAL A 445 58.02 -14.23 -14.93
CA VAL A 445 59.30 -13.83 -14.36
C VAL A 445 60.38 -14.71 -14.94
N VAL A 446 61.36 -14.10 -15.59
CA VAL A 446 62.46 -14.81 -16.25
C VAL A 446 63.74 -14.60 -15.44
N ASN A 447 64.38 -15.69 -15.03
CA ASN A 447 65.71 -15.58 -14.44
C ASN A 447 66.76 -15.44 -15.56
N PHE A 448 67.14 -14.20 -15.85
CA PHE A 448 68.08 -13.89 -16.95
C PHE A 448 69.44 -14.60 -16.80
N ARG A 449 69.94 -14.81 -15.58
CA ARG A 449 71.20 -15.54 -15.34
C ARG A 449 71.05 -17.05 -15.56
N ALA A 450 69.87 -17.60 -15.32
CA ALA A 450 69.60 -19.00 -15.57
C ALA A 450 69.41 -19.30 -17.07
N LEU A 451 69.08 -18.29 -17.89
CA LEU A 451 69.06 -18.38 -19.35
C LEU A 451 70.45 -18.25 -20.00
N GLN A 452 71.49 -17.91 -19.24
CA GLN A 452 72.86 -17.81 -19.77
C GLN A 452 73.49 -19.20 -19.90
N GLY A 453 74.04 -19.50 -21.08
CA GLY A 453 74.75 -20.76 -21.35
C GLY A 453 73.89 -21.89 -21.92
N ILE A 454 72.66 -21.62 -22.35
CA ILE A 454 71.82 -22.61 -23.05
C ILE A 454 72.38 -22.81 -24.47
N THR A 455 72.67 -24.07 -24.80
CA THR A 455 73.11 -24.48 -26.13
C THR A 455 71.97 -25.17 -26.87
N TRP A 456 71.72 -24.74 -28.10
CA TRP A 456 70.77 -25.38 -29.01
C TRP A 456 71.50 -25.61 -30.32
N ASP A 457 71.46 -26.85 -30.82
CA ASP A 457 72.21 -27.25 -32.02
C ASP A 457 73.72 -26.91 -31.96
N ASN A 458 74.36 -27.21 -30.82
CA ASN A 458 75.79 -26.94 -30.55
C ASN A 458 76.24 -25.46 -30.64
N GLN A 459 75.31 -24.51 -30.71
CA GLN A 459 75.61 -23.08 -30.63
C GLN A 459 75.01 -22.47 -29.36
N THR A 460 75.77 -21.58 -28.72
CA THR A 460 75.27 -20.81 -27.58
C THR A 460 74.28 -19.77 -28.09
N ILE A 461 73.01 -19.92 -27.74
CA ILE A 461 71.97 -19.00 -28.15
C ILE A 461 71.90 -17.82 -27.16
N SER A 462 71.61 -16.62 -27.68
CA SER A 462 71.38 -15.43 -26.85
C SER A 462 70.17 -15.63 -25.93
N PRO A 463 70.22 -15.17 -24.66
CA PRO A 463 69.06 -15.22 -23.77
C PRO A 463 67.78 -14.60 -24.34
N PHE A 464 67.89 -13.62 -25.25
CA PHE A 464 66.74 -13.01 -25.93
C PHE A 464 66.08 -13.94 -26.95
N ASP A 465 66.87 -14.71 -27.69
CA ASP A 465 66.36 -15.66 -28.69
C ASP A 465 65.71 -16.85 -28.00
N VAL A 466 66.28 -17.30 -26.87
CA VAL A 466 65.68 -18.33 -26.01
C VAL A 466 64.31 -17.87 -25.47
N LEU A 467 64.22 -16.61 -25.06
CA LEU A 467 62.95 -16.00 -24.63
C LEU A 467 61.94 -15.93 -25.77
N GLN A 468 62.39 -15.63 -26.99
CA GLN A 468 61.54 -15.57 -28.18
C GLN A 468 61.03 -16.96 -28.59
N ILE A 469 61.86 -18.00 -28.49
CA ILE A 469 61.44 -19.40 -28.70
C ILE A 469 60.36 -19.79 -27.68
N TYR A 470 60.52 -19.44 -26.40
CA TYR A 470 59.51 -19.67 -25.39
C TYR A 470 58.20 -18.92 -25.70
N LEU A 471 58.27 -17.65 -26.11
CA LEU A 471 57.11 -16.86 -26.52
C LEU A 471 56.37 -17.42 -27.75
N GLN A 472 57.09 -18.02 -28.70
CA GLN A 472 56.51 -18.58 -29.93
C GLN A 472 55.98 -20.01 -29.76
N THR A 473 56.64 -20.83 -28.95
CA THR A 473 56.33 -22.27 -28.83
C THR A 473 55.61 -22.64 -27.53
N GLY A 474 55.61 -21.74 -26.53
CA GLY A 474 55.05 -21.95 -25.20
C GLY A 474 55.80 -23.00 -24.36
N ARG A 475 56.95 -23.47 -24.82
CA ARG A 475 57.71 -24.57 -24.19
C ARG A 475 59.20 -24.28 -24.23
N LEU A 476 59.88 -24.48 -23.10
CA LEU A 476 61.33 -24.38 -23.00
C LEU A 476 61.88 -25.75 -22.62
N VAL A 477 62.74 -26.33 -23.47
CA VAL A 477 63.47 -27.57 -23.15
C VAL A 477 64.91 -27.19 -22.85
N VAL A 478 65.37 -27.55 -21.66
CA VAL A 478 66.72 -27.25 -21.17
C VAL A 478 67.33 -28.53 -20.63
N ASP A 479 68.61 -28.72 -20.93
CA ASP A 479 69.43 -29.76 -20.34
C ASP A 479 70.04 -29.22 -19.04
N VAL A 480 69.80 -29.90 -17.93
CA VAL A 480 70.25 -29.46 -16.60
C VAL A 480 71.26 -30.46 -16.07
N ASP A 481 72.52 -30.05 -16.00
CA ASP A 481 73.59 -30.88 -15.43
C ASP A 481 73.36 -31.07 -13.92
N MET A 482 73.01 -32.30 -13.53
CA MET A 482 72.62 -32.65 -12.15
C MET A 482 73.82 -32.88 -11.21
N THR A 483 75.05 -32.68 -11.67
CA THR A 483 76.26 -32.94 -10.87
C THR A 483 76.49 -31.92 -9.74
N ASP A 484 75.90 -30.72 -9.83
CA ASP A 484 76.01 -29.65 -8.82
C ASP A 484 74.66 -29.40 -8.12
N ARG A 485 74.49 -29.92 -6.89
CA ARG A 485 73.25 -29.82 -6.10
C ARG A 485 72.77 -28.38 -5.83
N ARG A 486 73.61 -27.35 -6.03
CA ARG A 486 73.21 -25.94 -5.87
C ARG A 486 72.54 -25.33 -7.11
N LYS A 487 72.65 -25.97 -8.28
CA LYS A 487 72.07 -25.47 -9.55
C LYS A 487 70.70 -26.07 -9.88
N ALA A 488 70.24 -27.05 -9.12
CA ALA A 488 69.07 -27.88 -9.43
C ALA A 488 67.69 -27.27 -9.09
N THR A 489 67.59 -25.97 -8.74
CA THR A 489 66.32 -25.42 -8.21
C THR A 489 66.02 -23.96 -8.56
N SER A 490 66.58 -23.43 -9.66
CA SER A 490 66.10 -22.15 -10.21
C SER A 490 65.13 -22.42 -11.35
N PHE A 491 63.84 -22.21 -11.12
CA PHE A 491 62.85 -22.16 -12.21
C PHE A 491 63.28 -21.07 -13.21
N LEU A 492 63.35 -21.42 -14.51
CA LEU A 492 63.84 -20.53 -15.57
C LEU A 492 62.81 -19.46 -15.94
N VAL A 493 61.54 -19.85 -15.94
CA VAL A 493 60.39 -19.02 -16.19
C VAL A 493 59.32 -19.40 -15.17
N GLN A 494 58.80 -18.43 -14.43
CA GLN A 494 57.69 -18.61 -13.49
C GLN A 494 56.51 -17.76 -13.96
N ASP A 495 55.33 -18.36 -14.07
CA ASP A 495 54.11 -17.61 -14.36
C ASP A 495 53.88 -16.59 -13.25
N LEU A 496 53.68 -15.33 -13.64
CA LEU A 496 53.20 -14.28 -12.75
C LEU A 496 51.67 -14.26 -12.92
N PRO A 497 50.91 -14.93 -12.05
CA PRO A 497 49.46 -14.91 -12.14
C PRO A 497 49.01 -13.45 -11.99
N GLY A 498 48.40 -12.90 -13.05
CA GLY A 498 47.91 -11.53 -13.03
C GLY A 498 46.91 -11.31 -11.89
N GLY A 499 46.89 -10.11 -11.32
CA GLY A 499 46.03 -9.78 -10.16
C GLY A 499 44.53 -9.75 -10.48
N LEU A 500 44.15 -9.85 -11.75
CA LEU A 500 42.77 -9.65 -12.22
C LEU A 500 41.82 -10.80 -11.83
N LYS A 501 42.29 -12.05 -11.82
CA LYS A 501 41.41 -13.23 -11.64
C LYS A 501 40.77 -13.27 -10.26
N ASN A 502 41.55 -13.02 -9.21
CA ASN A 502 41.05 -13.01 -7.84
C ASN A 502 40.16 -11.78 -7.58
N LEU A 503 40.53 -10.63 -8.15
CA LEU A 503 39.76 -9.39 -8.03
C LEU A 503 38.35 -9.53 -8.62
N ILE A 504 38.20 -10.16 -9.80
CA ILE A 504 36.88 -10.40 -10.41
C ILE A 504 36.03 -11.32 -9.53
N ALA A 505 36.60 -12.42 -9.04
CA ALA A 505 35.88 -13.38 -8.22
C ALA A 505 35.39 -12.75 -6.90
N ASP A 506 36.25 -12.01 -6.22
CA ASP A 506 35.93 -11.35 -4.95
C ASP A 506 34.91 -10.22 -5.15
N ALA A 507 35.06 -9.41 -6.20
CA ALA A 507 34.12 -8.34 -6.53
C ALA A 507 32.74 -8.91 -6.86
N THR A 508 32.68 -10.00 -7.65
CA THR A 508 31.42 -10.66 -8.01
C THR A 508 30.73 -11.26 -6.79
N ALA A 509 31.47 -11.96 -5.92
CA ALA A 509 30.93 -12.53 -4.70
C ALA A 509 30.39 -11.45 -3.74
N THR A 510 31.15 -10.35 -3.58
CA THR A 510 30.75 -9.21 -2.76
C THR A 510 29.49 -8.55 -3.32
N TYR A 511 29.45 -8.30 -4.63
CA TYR A 511 28.32 -7.66 -5.29
C TYR A 511 27.04 -8.50 -5.18
N ASN A 512 27.13 -9.82 -5.39
CA ASN A 512 26.00 -10.74 -5.23
C ASN A 512 25.47 -10.75 -3.78
N MET A 513 26.36 -10.76 -2.78
CA MET A 513 25.96 -10.64 -1.37
C MET A 513 25.18 -9.34 -1.11
N HIS A 514 25.59 -8.21 -1.68
CA HIS A 514 24.88 -6.95 -1.49
C HIS A 514 23.52 -6.93 -2.22
N ILE A 515 23.41 -7.55 -3.40
CA ILE A 515 22.11 -7.74 -4.07
C ILE A 515 21.17 -8.56 -3.19
N GLU A 516 21.64 -9.66 -2.59
CA GLU A 516 20.82 -10.47 -1.67
C GLU A 516 20.34 -9.67 -0.46
N LYS A 517 21.22 -8.85 0.13
CA LYS A 517 20.84 -7.92 1.21
C LYS A 517 19.80 -6.91 0.72
N LEU A 518 19.96 -6.33 -0.46
CA LEU A 518 19.01 -5.37 -1.03
C LEU A 518 17.64 -6.02 -1.30
N ASN A 519 17.61 -7.24 -1.85
CA ASN A 519 16.39 -8.03 -2.03
C ASN A 519 15.70 -8.33 -0.70
N SER A 520 16.48 -8.58 0.36
CA SER A 520 15.93 -8.85 1.70
C SER A 520 15.23 -7.62 2.29
N ILE A 521 15.78 -6.41 2.09
CA ILE A 521 15.22 -5.15 2.60
C ILE A 521 14.02 -4.68 1.77
N THR A 522 14.14 -4.75 0.45
CA THR A 522 13.09 -4.28 -0.47
C THR A 522 11.94 -5.27 -0.60
N GLY A 523 12.13 -6.53 -0.18
CA GLY A 523 11.15 -7.61 -0.34
C GLY A 523 11.03 -8.09 -1.79
N VAL A 524 11.75 -7.50 -2.73
CA VAL A 524 11.70 -7.85 -4.15
C VAL A 524 12.64 -9.02 -4.41
N THR A 525 12.09 -10.15 -4.84
CA THR A 525 12.85 -11.31 -5.31
C THR A 525 12.80 -11.39 -6.84
N GLU A 526 13.73 -12.12 -7.47
CA GLU A 526 13.81 -12.28 -8.94
C GLU A 526 12.46 -12.68 -9.58
N PRO A 527 11.64 -13.60 -9.02
CA PRO A 527 10.32 -13.92 -9.58
C PRO A 527 9.30 -12.76 -9.49
N VAL A 528 9.42 -11.89 -8.49
CA VAL A 528 8.53 -10.73 -8.27
C VAL A 528 8.86 -9.60 -9.26
N LEU A 529 10.08 -9.55 -9.81
CA LEU A 529 10.50 -8.60 -10.85
C LEU A 529 9.90 -8.87 -12.24
N GLY A 530 9.00 -9.84 -12.37
CA GLY A 530 8.31 -10.14 -13.63
C GLY A 530 9.22 -10.73 -14.71
N THR A 531 10.44 -11.14 -14.37
CA THR A 531 11.21 -12.03 -15.25
C THR A 531 10.43 -13.33 -15.33
N ALA A 532 10.09 -13.75 -16.56
CA ALA A 532 9.30 -14.95 -16.81
C ALA A 532 9.80 -16.11 -15.91
N PRO A 533 8.90 -16.84 -15.23
CA PRO A 533 9.30 -17.98 -14.42
C PRO A 533 10.13 -18.91 -15.29
N ARG A 534 11.33 -19.30 -14.81
CA ARG A 534 12.18 -20.23 -15.56
C ARG A 534 11.33 -21.47 -15.89
N PRO A 535 11.37 -22.00 -17.14
CA PRO A 535 10.57 -23.16 -17.49
C PRO A 535 10.84 -24.31 -16.52
N GLY A 536 9.88 -24.63 -15.64
CA GLY A 536 10.02 -25.62 -14.57
C GLY A 536 9.89 -25.11 -13.14
N GLN A 537 9.78 -23.79 -12.90
CA GLN A 537 9.49 -23.27 -11.56
C GLN A 537 8.00 -23.49 -11.22
N LEU A 538 7.72 -24.26 -10.16
CA LEU A 538 6.36 -24.52 -9.69
C LEU A 538 5.67 -23.22 -9.27
N ASN A 539 4.42 -23.01 -9.70
CA ASN A 539 3.60 -21.84 -9.33
C ASN A 539 3.49 -21.65 -7.80
N GLY A 540 3.63 -22.72 -7.01
CA GLY A 540 3.67 -22.63 -5.54
C GLY A 540 4.92 -21.93 -4.98
N VAL A 541 6.07 -22.04 -5.65
CA VAL A 541 7.32 -21.39 -5.20
C VAL A 541 7.29 -19.88 -5.49
N THR A 542 6.68 -19.49 -6.62
CA THR A 542 6.48 -18.07 -6.94
C THR A 542 5.43 -17.44 -6.03
N GLU A 543 4.36 -18.16 -5.68
CA GLU A 543 3.38 -17.73 -4.67
C GLU A 543 4.02 -17.57 -3.29
N MET A 544 4.80 -18.55 -2.81
CA MET A 544 5.51 -18.46 -1.53
C MET A 544 6.51 -17.29 -1.49
N ALA A 545 7.21 -17.04 -2.61
CA ALA A 545 8.12 -15.90 -2.70
C ALA A 545 7.39 -14.55 -2.66
N GLN A 546 6.20 -14.49 -3.26
CA GLN A 546 5.35 -13.29 -3.26
C GLN A 546 4.67 -13.06 -1.90
N GLU A 547 4.25 -14.12 -1.21
CA GLU A 547 3.74 -14.06 0.16
C GLU A 547 4.84 -13.62 1.13
N GLY A 548 6.05 -14.17 1.00
CA GLY A 548 7.23 -13.74 1.74
C GLY A 548 7.62 -12.27 1.47
N ALA A 549 7.43 -11.78 0.24
CA ALA A 549 7.61 -10.38 -0.12
C ALA A 549 6.55 -9.47 0.55
N THR A 550 5.29 -9.91 0.53
CA THR A 550 4.15 -9.19 1.12
C THR A 550 4.35 -9.02 2.63
N ASN A 551 4.79 -10.06 3.32
CA ASN A 551 5.10 -10.00 4.76
C ASN A 551 6.22 -9.00 5.10
N ARG A 552 7.24 -8.85 4.24
CA ARG A 552 8.31 -7.86 4.45
C ARG A 552 7.83 -6.43 4.23
N LEU A 553 6.89 -6.25 3.32
CA LEU A 553 6.31 -4.95 2.95
C LEU A 553 5.01 -4.63 3.70
N GLU A 554 4.56 -5.48 4.62
CA GLU A 554 3.33 -5.32 5.40
C GLU A 554 3.24 -3.93 6.06
N ASN A 555 4.33 -3.47 6.67
CA ASN A 555 4.40 -2.14 7.29
C ASN A 555 4.08 -0.99 6.32
N LEU A 556 4.42 -1.17 5.04
CA LEU A 556 4.19 -0.21 3.96
C LEU A 556 2.75 -0.29 3.44
N PHE A 557 2.22 -1.51 3.24
CA PHE A 557 0.81 -1.72 2.90
C PHE A 557 -0.12 -1.16 3.98
N ASP A 558 0.17 -1.43 5.26
CA ASP A 558 -0.58 -0.90 6.41
C ASP A 558 -0.53 0.62 6.45
N ALA A 559 0.63 1.22 6.22
CA ALA A 559 0.74 2.67 6.20
C ALA A 559 -0.09 3.27 5.06
N PHE A 560 0.01 2.72 3.84
CA PHE A 560 -0.76 3.17 2.70
C PHE A 560 -2.28 2.99 2.90
N GLY A 561 -2.70 1.82 3.41
CA GLY A 561 -4.11 1.54 3.72
C GLY A 561 -4.68 2.50 4.76
N ASN A 562 -3.92 2.80 5.83
CA ASN A 562 -4.33 3.79 6.84
C ASN A 562 -4.42 5.22 6.28
N VAL A 563 -3.49 5.63 5.41
CA VAL A 563 -3.56 6.93 4.73
C VAL A 563 -4.82 7.02 3.90
N LYS A 564 -5.06 6.03 3.04
CA LYS A 564 -6.26 6.00 2.18
C LYS A 564 -7.54 5.98 3.02
N LYS A 565 -7.57 5.22 4.13
CA LYS A 565 -8.70 5.18 5.07
C LYS A 565 -8.98 6.56 5.65
N ASN A 566 -7.95 7.28 6.07
CA ASN A 566 -8.07 8.63 6.61
C ASN A 566 -8.49 9.65 5.54
N ILE A 567 -8.03 9.51 4.30
CA ILE A 567 -8.44 10.37 3.17
C ILE A 567 -9.93 10.19 2.89
N VAL A 568 -10.38 8.94 2.75
CA VAL A 568 -11.79 8.62 2.53
C VAL A 568 -12.65 9.10 3.71
N ASP A 569 -12.19 8.91 4.95
CA ASP A 569 -12.86 9.42 6.15
C ASP A 569 -13.04 10.96 6.11
N ARG A 570 -12.02 11.71 5.67
CA ARG A 570 -12.14 13.18 5.51
C ARG A 570 -13.07 13.59 4.39
N ILE A 571 -13.00 12.93 3.24
CA ILE A 571 -13.86 13.20 2.08
C ILE A 571 -15.33 13.00 2.46
N VAL A 572 -15.67 11.83 3.03
CA VAL A 572 -17.05 11.51 3.42
C VAL A 572 -17.56 12.52 4.45
N ARG A 573 -16.75 12.83 5.47
CA ARG A 573 -17.08 13.83 6.48
C ARG A 573 -17.32 15.23 5.90
N MET A 574 -16.51 15.63 4.93
CA MET A 574 -16.66 16.91 4.24
C MET A 574 -17.95 16.92 3.42
N ILE A 575 -18.24 15.87 2.65
CA ILE A 575 -19.50 15.72 1.90
C ILE A 575 -20.71 15.79 2.84
N GLN A 576 -20.67 15.10 3.99
CA GLN A 576 -21.72 15.18 5.00
C GLN A 576 -21.92 16.60 5.54
N SER A 577 -20.83 17.32 5.81
CA SER A 577 -20.90 18.70 6.30
C SER A 577 -21.48 19.65 5.25
N ILE A 578 -21.16 19.47 3.97
CA ILE A 578 -21.67 20.37 2.93
C ILE A 578 -23.14 20.04 2.63
N SER A 579 -23.52 18.76 2.60
CA SER A 579 -24.91 18.32 2.47
C SER A 579 -25.84 18.90 3.56
N MET A 580 -25.32 19.12 4.77
CA MET A 580 -26.07 19.76 5.86
C MET A 580 -26.30 21.26 5.63
N ILE A 581 -25.34 21.97 5.03
CA ILE A 581 -25.38 23.43 4.88
C ILE A 581 -26.20 23.83 3.66
N GLU A 582 -26.06 23.09 2.55
CA GLU A 582 -26.60 23.49 1.25
C GLU A 582 -27.97 22.85 0.93
N GLY A 583 -28.50 21.95 1.77
CA GLY A 583 -29.87 21.44 1.69
C GLY A 583 -30.09 20.35 0.62
N GLU A 584 -29.59 20.52 -0.60
CA GLU A 584 -29.59 19.48 -1.65
C GLU A 584 -28.31 19.59 -2.49
N TYR A 585 -27.49 18.54 -2.49
CA TYR A 585 -26.16 18.52 -3.09
C TYR A 585 -26.19 18.03 -4.56
N GLU A 586 -27.28 18.28 -5.28
CA GLU A 586 -27.54 17.72 -6.62
C GLU A 586 -26.67 18.37 -7.73
N ASP A 587 -26.41 19.68 -7.65
CA ASP A 587 -25.74 20.44 -8.72
C ASP A 587 -24.23 20.18 -8.82
N MET A 588 -23.61 19.82 -7.70
CA MET A 588 -22.15 19.69 -7.58
C MET A 588 -21.57 18.51 -8.36
N PHE A 589 -22.31 17.40 -8.44
CA PHE A 589 -21.89 16.22 -9.23
C PHE A 589 -22.55 16.16 -10.60
N TYR A 590 -23.42 17.12 -10.95
CA TYR A 590 -24.14 17.15 -12.22
C TYR A 590 -23.20 17.08 -13.43
N GLU A 591 -22.13 17.88 -13.44
CA GLU A 591 -21.12 17.88 -14.51
C GLU A 591 -20.34 16.56 -14.62
N MET A 592 -20.13 15.85 -13.50
CA MET A 592 -19.38 14.58 -13.49
C MET A 592 -20.26 13.37 -13.85
N SER A 593 -21.57 13.48 -13.62
CA SER A 593 -22.57 12.46 -13.99
C SER A 593 -22.84 12.39 -15.50
N GLN A 594 -22.40 13.34 -16.33
CA GLN A 594 -22.58 13.19 -17.78
C GLN A 594 -21.83 11.97 -18.35
N LEU A 595 -20.76 11.50 -17.68
CA LEU A 595 -20.03 10.28 -18.05
C LEU A 595 -20.68 8.99 -17.52
N ARG A 596 -21.49 9.05 -16.47
CA ARG A 596 -22.24 7.92 -15.88
C ARG A 596 -23.70 8.34 -15.80
N GLN A 597 -24.57 7.87 -16.70
CA GLN A 597 -25.98 8.25 -16.94
C GLN A 597 -26.95 8.30 -15.71
N HIS A 598 -26.48 8.29 -14.47
CA HIS A 598 -27.24 8.28 -13.23
C HIS A 598 -26.89 9.54 -12.41
N MET A 599 -27.88 10.39 -12.21
CA MET A 599 -27.77 11.58 -11.35
C MET A 599 -27.69 11.13 -9.89
N ILE A 600 -26.57 11.42 -9.22
CA ILE A 600 -26.40 11.07 -7.80
C ILE A 600 -27.20 12.06 -6.96
N LYS A 601 -28.33 11.61 -6.43
CA LYS A 601 -29.10 12.37 -5.43
C LYS A 601 -28.55 12.03 -4.04
N LEU A 602 -27.81 12.96 -3.43
CA LEU A 602 -27.40 12.88 -2.02
C LEU A 602 -28.45 13.60 -1.17
N PRO A 603 -29.39 12.88 -0.51
CA PRO A 603 -30.37 13.53 0.35
C PRO A 603 -29.69 14.20 1.56
N ALA A 604 -30.22 15.34 2.02
CA ALA A 604 -29.75 16.05 3.22
C ALA A 604 -29.59 15.15 4.47
N ARG A 605 -30.39 14.08 4.53
CA ARG A 605 -30.36 13.09 5.62
C ARG A 605 -29.01 12.37 5.74
N ILE A 606 -28.18 12.34 4.69
CA ILE A 606 -26.82 11.76 4.70
C ILE A 606 -25.94 12.38 5.81
N ALA A 607 -26.17 13.65 6.14
CA ALA A 607 -25.46 14.33 7.22
C ALA A 607 -25.69 13.71 8.61
N HIS A 608 -26.79 12.98 8.81
CA HIS A 608 -27.16 12.40 10.11
C HIS A 608 -26.65 10.98 10.33
N TYR A 609 -26.21 10.28 9.28
CA TYR A 609 -25.66 8.94 9.39
C TYR A 609 -24.22 8.97 9.90
N ASN A 610 -23.80 7.90 10.58
CA ASN A 610 -22.41 7.73 10.99
C ASN A 610 -21.79 6.63 10.17
N TYR A 611 -20.83 6.99 9.32
CA TYR A 611 -20.10 6.04 8.51
C TYR A 611 -18.81 5.61 9.21
N GLU A 612 -18.57 4.31 9.21
CA GLU A 612 -17.27 3.70 9.50
C GLU A 612 -16.62 3.25 8.19
N MET A 613 -15.34 3.55 8.04
CA MET A 613 -14.57 3.15 6.86
C MET A 613 -14.07 1.72 7.04
N VAL A 614 -14.72 0.79 6.35
CA VAL A 614 -14.36 -0.63 6.33
C VAL A 614 -13.34 -0.84 5.22
N MET A 615 -12.23 -1.50 5.57
CA MET A 615 -11.23 -1.93 4.60
C MET A 615 -11.56 -3.36 4.17
N ASP A 616 -11.96 -3.54 2.92
CA ASP A 616 -12.09 -4.87 2.36
C ASP A 616 -10.68 -5.34 1.94
N GLN A 617 -10.07 -6.18 2.78
CA GLN A 617 -8.72 -6.72 2.57
C GLN A 617 -8.62 -7.79 1.46
N ASP A 618 -9.67 -8.04 0.69
CA ASP A 618 -9.73 -9.23 -0.18
C ASP A 618 -9.04 -9.06 -1.54
N PHE A 619 -8.20 -8.03 -1.70
CA PHE A 619 -7.67 -7.62 -3.00
C PHE A 619 -6.22 -8.04 -3.25
N SER A 620 -6.01 -9.34 -3.36
CA SER A 620 -4.94 -9.81 -4.25
C SER A 620 -5.58 -10.33 -5.55
N PRO A 621 -5.17 -9.86 -6.74
CA PRO A 621 -5.60 -10.46 -8.02
C PRO A 621 -5.43 -11.99 -8.05
N GLN A 622 -4.51 -12.52 -7.24
CA GLN A 622 -4.27 -13.93 -7.01
C GLN A 622 -5.40 -14.62 -6.25
N MET A 623 -5.96 -14.02 -5.20
CA MET A 623 -7.09 -14.60 -4.46
C MET A 623 -8.35 -14.63 -5.33
N VAL A 624 -8.54 -13.61 -6.15
CA VAL A 624 -9.59 -13.59 -7.17
C VAL A 624 -9.37 -14.71 -8.19
N ALA A 625 -8.15 -14.87 -8.70
CA ALA A 625 -7.81 -15.96 -9.61
C ALA A 625 -7.95 -17.35 -8.96
N LYS A 626 -7.63 -17.50 -7.67
CA LYS A 626 -7.84 -18.74 -6.89
C LYS A 626 -9.33 -19.04 -6.73
N LEU A 627 -10.15 -18.04 -6.44
CA LEU A 627 -11.59 -18.19 -6.34
C LEU A 627 -12.21 -18.54 -7.70
N ILE A 628 -11.73 -17.91 -8.78
CA ILE A 628 -12.14 -18.22 -10.15
C ILE A 628 -11.75 -19.66 -10.51
N GLY A 629 -10.49 -20.03 -10.28
CA GLY A 629 -9.99 -21.38 -10.54
C GLY A 629 -10.69 -22.44 -9.68
N ALA A 630 -11.04 -22.12 -8.42
CA ALA A 630 -11.84 -22.99 -7.57
C ALA A 630 -13.27 -23.14 -8.12
N ALA A 631 -13.89 -22.06 -8.57
CA ALA A 631 -15.22 -22.10 -9.18
C ALA A 631 -15.23 -22.91 -10.49
N GLU A 632 -14.20 -22.76 -11.35
CA GLU A 632 -14.02 -23.53 -12.58
C GLU A 632 -13.71 -25.02 -12.30
N ALA A 633 -12.90 -25.32 -11.27
CA ALA A 633 -12.62 -26.69 -10.84
C ALA A 633 -13.89 -27.38 -10.30
N SER A 634 -14.69 -26.67 -9.52
CA SER A 634 -16.00 -27.13 -9.04
C SER A 634 -17.03 -27.29 -10.15
N LEU A 635 -16.88 -26.62 -11.29
CA LEU A 635 -17.72 -26.82 -12.48
C LEU A 635 -17.27 -28.02 -13.34
N SER A 636 -15.95 -28.27 -13.42
CA SER A 636 -15.36 -29.27 -14.33
C SER A 636 -15.26 -30.69 -13.76
N GLY A 637 -15.57 -30.90 -12.48
CA GLY A 637 -15.67 -32.24 -11.87
C GLY A 637 -14.37 -33.05 -11.90
N ARG A 638 -13.19 -32.40 -11.99
CA ARG A 638 -11.89 -33.10 -12.15
C ARG A 638 -11.46 -33.96 -10.95
N ASN A 639 -12.12 -33.84 -9.80
CA ASN A 639 -11.93 -34.77 -8.70
C ASN A 639 -12.86 -35.97 -8.92
N ALA A 640 -12.30 -37.00 -9.57
CA ALA A 640 -12.92 -38.29 -9.76
C ALA A 640 -13.49 -38.83 -8.43
N GLY A 641 -14.81 -38.81 -8.29
CA GLY A 641 -15.53 -39.48 -7.21
C GLY A 641 -16.40 -38.59 -6.31
N ASP A 642 -16.33 -37.26 -6.40
CA ASP A 642 -17.06 -36.38 -5.48
C ASP A 642 -18.20 -35.63 -6.19
N THR A 643 -19.43 -35.83 -5.71
CA THR A 643 -20.69 -35.31 -6.28
C THR A 643 -20.94 -33.86 -5.84
N THR A 644 -19.87 -33.08 -5.67
CA THR A 644 -19.90 -31.69 -5.20
C THR A 644 -19.58 -30.74 -6.35
N GLN A 645 -20.45 -30.71 -7.36
CA GLN A 645 -20.33 -29.81 -8.51
C GLN A 645 -21.18 -28.57 -8.33
N LEU A 646 -20.68 -27.40 -8.75
CA LEU A 646 -21.49 -26.19 -8.93
C LEU A 646 -22.27 -26.29 -10.24
N THR A 647 -23.53 -25.84 -10.27
CA THR A 647 -24.25 -25.74 -11.55
C THR A 647 -23.81 -24.47 -12.27
N TYR A 648 -23.92 -24.48 -13.60
CA TYR A 648 -23.61 -23.33 -14.43
C TYR A 648 -24.24 -21.99 -13.96
N PRO A 649 -25.52 -21.92 -13.49
CA PRO A 649 -26.08 -20.69 -12.92
C PRO A 649 -25.40 -20.24 -11.62
N ASP A 650 -24.99 -21.16 -10.75
CA ASP A 650 -24.26 -20.81 -9.51
C ASP A 650 -22.87 -20.27 -9.82
N TYR A 651 -22.21 -20.85 -10.84
CA TYR A 651 -20.94 -20.34 -11.35
C TYR A 651 -21.09 -18.92 -11.92
N LEU A 652 -22.12 -18.66 -12.73
CA LEU A 652 -22.40 -17.32 -13.25
C LEU A 652 -22.71 -16.32 -12.13
N LEU A 653 -23.42 -16.74 -11.08
CA LEU A 653 -23.66 -15.90 -9.91
C LEU A 653 -22.35 -15.56 -9.20
N VAL A 654 -21.50 -16.55 -8.91
CA VAL A 654 -20.18 -16.35 -8.30
C VAL A 654 -19.33 -15.40 -9.15
N MET A 655 -19.31 -15.56 -10.48
CA MET A 655 -18.61 -14.62 -11.37
C MET A 655 -19.20 -13.22 -11.36
N SER A 656 -20.52 -13.09 -11.38
CA SER A 656 -21.17 -11.77 -11.30
C SER A 656 -20.86 -11.04 -9.98
N LEU A 657 -20.64 -11.78 -8.89
CA LEU A 657 -20.27 -11.24 -7.59
C LEU A 657 -18.79 -10.83 -7.55
N ILE A 658 -17.93 -11.62 -8.19
CA ILE A 658 -16.52 -11.32 -8.43
C ILE A 658 -16.38 -10.03 -9.25
N ASP A 659 -17.14 -9.88 -10.35
CA ASP A 659 -17.15 -8.68 -11.20
C ASP A 659 -17.62 -7.43 -10.44
N LYS A 660 -18.62 -7.61 -9.57
CA LYS A 660 -19.10 -6.56 -8.65
C LYS A 660 -18.17 -6.31 -7.46
N LYS A 661 -16.98 -6.92 -7.44
CA LYS A 661 -15.95 -6.76 -6.39
C LYS A 661 -16.40 -7.25 -5.01
N ARG A 662 -17.23 -8.30 -4.95
CA ARG A 662 -17.81 -8.88 -3.72
C ARG A 662 -17.31 -10.31 -3.46
N PHE A 663 -16.00 -10.45 -3.25
CA PHE A 663 -15.32 -11.76 -3.18
C PHE A 663 -15.68 -12.60 -1.95
N LYS A 664 -15.77 -12.01 -0.76
CA LYS A 664 -16.20 -12.73 0.47
C LYS A 664 -17.57 -13.36 0.32
N LEU A 665 -18.49 -12.64 -0.33
CA LEU A 665 -19.83 -13.16 -0.61
C LEU A 665 -19.76 -14.28 -1.64
N ALA A 666 -19.00 -14.08 -2.73
CA ALA A 666 -18.81 -15.08 -3.75
C ALA A 666 -18.25 -16.39 -3.14
N GLN A 667 -17.27 -16.29 -2.22
CA GLN A 667 -16.74 -17.43 -1.47
C GLN A 667 -17.79 -18.03 -0.52
N ALA A 668 -18.47 -17.21 0.30
CA ALA A 668 -19.45 -17.71 1.27
C ALA A 668 -20.64 -18.40 0.59
N ILE A 669 -21.15 -17.85 -0.51
CA ILE A 669 -22.22 -18.45 -1.33
C ILE A 669 -21.72 -19.73 -1.97
N MET A 670 -20.52 -19.73 -2.55
CA MET A 670 -19.93 -20.93 -3.13
C MET A 670 -19.81 -22.05 -2.09
N GLU A 671 -19.23 -21.76 -0.92
CA GLU A 671 -19.09 -22.72 0.18
C GLU A 671 -20.44 -23.24 0.68
N TYR A 672 -21.43 -22.36 0.83
CA TYR A 672 -22.76 -22.75 1.26
C TYR A 672 -23.45 -23.65 0.25
N ARG A 673 -23.45 -23.28 -1.04
CA ARG A 673 -24.07 -24.05 -2.12
C ARG A 673 -23.41 -25.42 -2.27
N LEU A 674 -22.09 -25.50 -2.14
CA LEU A 674 -21.36 -26.76 -2.09
C LEU A 674 -21.76 -27.61 -0.88
N LYS A 675 -21.90 -27.02 0.31
CA LYS A 675 -22.35 -27.73 1.53
C LYS A 675 -23.78 -28.24 1.41
N VAL A 676 -24.71 -27.47 0.84
CA VAL A 676 -26.10 -27.90 0.62
C VAL A 676 -26.13 -29.12 -0.30
N ARG A 677 -25.40 -29.06 -1.42
CA ARG A 677 -25.33 -30.18 -2.37
C ARG A 677 -24.63 -31.40 -1.80
N ALA A 678 -23.59 -31.21 -1.00
CA ALA A 678 -22.95 -32.32 -0.29
C ALA A 678 -23.95 -33.04 0.63
N ARG A 679 -24.83 -32.30 1.32
CA ARG A 679 -25.90 -32.90 2.15
C ARG A 679 -26.94 -33.61 1.29
N GLU A 680 -27.38 -33.03 0.18
CA GLU A 680 -28.32 -33.66 -0.75
C GLU A 680 -27.75 -34.95 -1.34
N ALA A 681 -26.49 -34.93 -1.78
CA ALA A 681 -25.79 -36.10 -2.29
C ALA A 681 -25.61 -37.18 -1.21
N GLN A 682 -25.29 -36.79 0.04
CA GLN A 682 -25.25 -37.73 1.17
C GLN A 682 -26.62 -38.34 1.46
N GLN A 683 -27.70 -37.56 1.39
CA GLN A 683 -29.06 -38.08 1.56
C GLN A 683 -29.45 -39.05 0.44
N ILE A 684 -29.15 -38.71 -0.81
CA ILE A 684 -29.40 -39.60 -1.96
C ILE A 684 -28.56 -40.88 -1.84
N ASN A 685 -27.30 -40.78 -1.42
CA ASN A 685 -26.46 -41.96 -1.20
C ASN A 685 -26.96 -42.81 -0.03
N MET A 686 -27.43 -42.20 1.06
CA MET A 686 -28.07 -42.94 2.16
C MET A 686 -29.36 -43.62 1.70
N GLN A 687 -30.19 -42.94 0.91
CA GLN A 687 -31.40 -43.54 0.32
C GLN A 687 -31.06 -44.68 -0.63
N ASN A 688 -30.02 -44.55 -1.46
CA ASN A 688 -29.57 -45.60 -2.37
C ASN A 688 -28.97 -46.80 -1.61
N VAL A 689 -28.21 -46.56 -0.53
CA VAL A 689 -27.67 -47.63 0.33
C VAL A 689 -28.81 -48.34 1.05
N GLN A 690 -29.81 -47.61 1.54
CA GLN A 690 -30.98 -48.20 2.19
C GLN A 690 -31.84 -48.99 1.20
N ALA A 691 -32.08 -48.45 0.00
CA ALA A 691 -32.79 -49.16 -1.06
C ALA A 691 -32.04 -50.42 -1.53
N ASN A 692 -30.71 -50.36 -1.64
CA ASN A 692 -29.89 -51.54 -1.97
C ASN A 692 -29.86 -52.57 -0.84
N ALA A 693 -29.83 -52.14 0.43
CA ALA A 693 -29.92 -53.03 1.58
C ALA A 693 -31.28 -53.74 1.66
N ASP A 694 -32.37 -53.02 1.38
CA ASP A 694 -33.72 -53.60 1.32
C ASP A 694 -33.87 -54.58 0.15
N ALA A 695 -33.30 -54.25 -1.02
CA ALA A 695 -33.26 -55.17 -2.17
C ALA A 695 -32.45 -56.44 -1.87
N GLN A 696 -31.31 -56.31 -1.20
CA GLN A 696 -30.48 -57.45 -0.82
C GLN A 696 -31.15 -58.32 0.26
N ASN A 697 -31.82 -57.71 1.24
CA ASN A 697 -32.60 -58.42 2.26
C ASN A 697 -33.82 -59.15 1.67
N GLN A 698 -34.51 -58.56 0.69
CA GLN A 698 -35.55 -59.29 -0.05
C GLN A 698 -34.96 -60.47 -0.84
N SER A 699 -33.79 -60.32 -1.45
CA SER A 699 -33.13 -61.43 -2.16
C SER A 699 -32.71 -62.57 -1.22
N LEU A 700 -32.22 -62.23 -0.01
CA LEU A 700 -31.83 -63.19 1.02
C LEU A 700 -33.04 -63.88 1.65
N MET A 701 -34.14 -63.15 1.88
CA MET A 701 -35.40 -63.77 2.35
C MET A 701 -36.01 -64.69 1.29
N THR A 702 -35.94 -64.35 0.01
CA THR A 702 -36.41 -65.22 -1.08
C THR A 702 -35.53 -66.47 -1.23
N LYS A 703 -34.20 -66.35 -1.09
CA LYS A 703 -33.30 -67.52 -1.02
C LYS A 703 -33.55 -68.38 0.21
N GLY A 704 -33.66 -67.79 1.39
CA GLY A 704 -33.93 -68.52 2.63
C GLY A 704 -35.26 -69.30 2.59
N LYS A 705 -36.32 -68.72 2.01
CA LYS A 705 -37.59 -69.44 1.76
C LYS A 705 -37.45 -70.57 0.74
N MET A 706 -36.57 -70.43 -0.26
CA MET A 706 -36.28 -71.52 -1.19
C MET A 706 -35.51 -72.66 -0.51
N ASP A 707 -34.50 -72.33 0.30
CA ASP A 707 -33.71 -73.33 1.04
C ASP A 707 -34.55 -74.05 2.11
N GLU A 708 -35.43 -73.34 2.82
CA GLU A 708 -36.35 -73.94 3.79
C GLU A 708 -37.35 -74.90 3.12
N ASN A 709 -37.84 -74.57 1.93
CA ASN A 709 -38.68 -75.48 1.14
C ASN A 709 -37.91 -76.71 0.68
N LEU A 710 -36.63 -76.57 0.30
CA LEU A 710 -35.78 -77.69 -0.11
C LEU A 710 -35.56 -78.68 1.05
N ILE A 711 -35.17 -78.16 2.22
CA ILE A 711 -34.95 -78.97 3.43
C ILE A 711 -36.23 -79.69 3.87
N ARG A 712 -37.40 -79.05 3.73
CA ARG A 712 -38.68 -79.69 4.07
C ARG A 712 -38.98 -80.88 3.14
N VAL A 713 -38.67 -80.75 1.85
CA VAL A 713 -38.84 -81.82 0.87
C VAL A 713 -37.87 -82.97 1.16
N GLU A 714 -36.59 -82.68 1.43
CA GLU A 714 -35.60 -83.71 1.80
C GLU A 714 -35.97 -84.45 3.10
N GLY A 715 -36.42 -83.73 4.12
CA GLY A 715 -36.86 -84.34 5.38
C GLY A 715 -38.12 -85.22 5.26
N GLU A 716 -38.99 -84.93 4.29
CA GLU A 716 -40.14 -85.80 3.97
C GLU A 716 -39.71 -87.07 3.24
N GLU A 717 -38.70 -87.00 2.36
CA GLU A 717 -38.13 -88.18 1.71
C GLU A 717 -37.41 -89.09 2.71
N ASP A 718 -36.60 -88.54 3.61
CA ASP A 718 -35.88 -89.31 4.64
C ASP A 718 -36.84 -90.04 5.60
N ARG A 719 -37.94 -89.39 5.99
CA ARG A 719 -38.98 -90.02 6.84
C ARG A 719 -39.64 -91.19 6.13
N LYS A 720 -39.90 -91.09 4.82
CA LYS A 720 -40.45 -92.20 4.04
C LYS A 720 -39.45 -93.35 3.96
N GLY A 721 -38.16 -93.06 3.72
CA GLY A 721 -37.10 -94.07 3.68
C GLY A 721 -36.93 -94.83 5.01
N ILE A 722 -37.03 -94.14 6.15
CA ILE A 722 -36.94 -94.78 7.48
C ILE A 722 -38.18 -95.65 7.76
N GLN A 723 -39.38 -95.19 7.38
CA GLN A 723 -40.61 -95.98 7.55
C GLN A 723 -40.62 -97.25 6.69
N GLU A 724 -40.09 -97.19 5.48
CA GLU A 724 -39.97 -98.37 4.61
C GLU A 724 -38.96 -99.38 5.16
N LYS A 725 -37.79 -98.94 5.63
CA LYS A 725 -36.81 -99.82 6.30
C LYS A 725 -37.39 -100.48 7.55
N GLY A 726 -38.07 -99.73 8.41
CA GLY A 726 -38.72 -100.28 9.62
C GLY A 726 -39.91 -101.21 9.33
N ARG A 727 -40.44 -101.22 8.10
CA ARG A 727 -41.43 -102.21 7.64
C ARG A 727 -40.76 -103.50 7.16
N GLN A 728 -39.65 -103.38 6.43
CA GLN A 728 -38.87 -104.52 5.97
C GLN A 728 -38.25 -105.32 7.13
N ASP A 729 -37.74 -104.62 8.16
CA ASP A 729 -37.14 -105.27 9.34
C ASP A 729 -38.17 -106.05 10.18
N ARG A 730 -39.41 -105.54 10.27
CA ARG A 730 -40.51 -106.26 10.96
C ARG A 730 -40.98 -107.48 10.18
N GLN A 731 -40.97 -107.42 8.85
CA GLN A 731 -41.32 -108.58 8.02
C GLN A 731 -40.26 -109.68 8.12
N THR A 732 -38.97 -109.32 8.14
CA THR A 732 -37.89 -110.31 8.30
C THR A 732 -37.90 -110.97 9.69
N GLN A 733 -38.17 -110.22 10.77
CA GLN A 733 -38.33 -110.82 12.10
C GLN A 733 -39.54 -111.77 12.19
N SER A 734 -40.66 -111.43 11.54
CA SER A 734 -41.85 -112.30 11.54
C SER A 734 -41.63 -113.62 10.79
N GLN A 735 -40.81 -113.62 9.73
CA GLN A 735 -40.45 -114.83 8.99
C GLN A 735 -39.45 -115.72 9.74
N GLN A 736 -38.60 -115.15 10.60
CA GLN A 736 -37.67 -115.93 11.42
C GLN A 736 -38.37 -116.65 12.60
N GLN A 737 -39.47 -116.10 13.12
CA GLN A 737 -40.23 -116.74 14.20
C GLN A 737 -41.15 -117.89 13.74
N GLN A 738 -41.56 -117.93 12.46
CA GLN A 738 -42.38 -119.04 11.93
C GLN A 738 -41.59 -120.29 11.55
N ASN A 739 -40.25 -120.25 11.55
CA ASN A 739 -39.39 -121.39 11.22
C ASN A 739 -38.82 -122.12 12.47
N GLN A 740 -39.35 -121.86 13.67
CA GLN A 740 -38.91 -122.50 14.91
C GLN A 740 -40.02 -123.22 15.71
N GLU A 741 -41.16 -123.55 15.10
CA GLU A 741 -42.14 -124.51 15.65
C GLU A 741 -42.45 -125.66 14.69
#